data_AF-A0A7U9SKX2-F1
#
_entry.id   AF-A0A7U9SKX2-F1
#
_cell.length_a   1.000
_cell.length_b   1.000
_cell.length_c   1.000
_cell.angle_alpha   90.00
_cell.angle_beta   90.00
_cell.angle_gamma   90.00
#
_symmetry.space_group_name_H-M   'P 1'
#
loop_
_entity.id
_entity.type
_entity.pdbx_description
1 polymer ?
#
loop_
_entity_poly.entity_id
_entity_poly.type
_entity_poly.pdbx_seq_one_letter_code
_entity_poly.pdbx_strand_id
1 'polypeptide(L)'
;MYTGHYMKHWRGSKYLGCEEIGVKKYKKKELLGIITSLEKINHAVARNFSLHLPVTIEVLAECQESAIKVGDILEAGEGQSKDIVNILSEYCENLYQMSLVINDNVRSRKIAKKIQKQLSEIKSRIKYDLPNDKIEIVFLPYKASMWDSMESVWKAALRDGMCDTYVVPIPYFDKNPNGTWGQMHCEAKEYPPYVQVTDWQEYDIARRRPDVIYIHNPYDEFNYVTSVHPMFYAKELKKYTDMLVYIPYFVAIGNQLQKHFCILPGTIYADRVIVQSETVREIYVGQFRQFVKESGRQDSSGGVEEKFMALGSPKYDKVFPEGEKPYEIPKEWEKLIFRADGSRKKVVLYNITIDTVLKQDEKMLRKIRAVLDSFRAKDGVVLLWRPHPLMVSALESMRPHIAAEYHDIVNRYKKEGFGIFDGSADLHRAIAISDAYFGDMSSVAELYRQTGKSIFIQSFLESTNRGLMFEGYVQVDEFTAYASSTLFNGLFKIDVCTDKCAYVGKFPQERENGKRLHSKAIYVDGKIYFAPASAEYISVYDVLAGEFGTVSIHDYRGENRFYKPALKFADAIKYRNYIFFISATYPAVIRMDCGTRVLDYYADWVTDDSFIFRQGTLVKEPVFYIPNTVGNTVLKFHMDECKGELFSVGSNNHGSWSICEAGSYYWLIPRNKGAFIRWDPVGNIVAEYDDYPENFADVNFLFTKGYSSGGFLRAIPAYANMSVKIDPETGKITENEFAKVGKDEAIGFLFESGPYYYLFRQRKMDGSSVTEYIANYRLNILDNTLEECCFEFCDRRAEFIADYYKGTIGQKTGKVLYREEQFFTLEDFLENVIAEKDSGDNSEDALFREGEMLIGRRIHDGILDLLDK
;
A
#
# COMPACT_ATOMS: atom_id res chain seq x y z
N MET A 1 -16.56 36.45 17.98
CA MET A 1 -16.59 37.91 17.65
C MET A 1 -15.19 38.31 17.21
N TYR A 2 -15.00 38.52 15.91
CA TYR A 2 -14.03 39.40 15.24
C TYR A 2 -14.19 39.10 13.74
N THR A 3 -15.29 39.61 13.19
CA THR A 3 -15.59 39.65 11.76
C THR A 3 -15.48 41.11 11.32
N GLY A 4 -14.68 41.36 10.29
CA GLY A 4 -14.68 42.63 9.58
C GLY A 4 -13.40 43.41 9.81
N HIS A 5 -12.49 43.29 8.84
CA HIS A 5 -11.68 44.38 8.26
C HIS A 5 -10.73 43.72 7.26
N TYR A 6 -11.11 43.64 5.99
CA TYR A 6 -10.22 43.67 4.81
C TYR A 6 -11.09 43.61 3.54
N MET A 7 -11.83 44.69 3.29
CA MET A 7 -12.32 45.04 1.96
C MET A 7 -12.31 46.56 1.87
N LYS A 8 -11.18 47.12 1.47
CA LYS A 8 -11.09 48.46 0.87
C LYS A 8 -9.72 48.59 0.22
N HIS A 9 -9.74 49.10 -1.00
CA HIS A 9 -8.62 49.37 -1.91
C HIS A 9 -8.22 48.18 -2.80
N TRP A 10 -8.81 48.13 -3.99
CA TRP A 10 -8.07 48.27 -5.25
C TRP A 10 -9.08 48.52 -6.38
N ARG A 11 -9.08 49.73 -6.95
CA ARG A 11 -9.81 50.09 -8.16
C ARG A 11 -8.78 50.40 -9.25
N GLY A 12 -8.90 49.72 -10.38
CA GLY A 12 -8.44 50.24 -11.67
C GLY A 12 -7.42 49.38 -12.39
N SER A 13 -7.87 48.62 -13.40
CA SER A 13 -7.38 48.82 -14.76
C SER A 13 -8.43 48.28 -15.75
N LYS A 14 -8.77 49.10 -16.75
CA LYS A 14 -9.63 48.74 -17.88
C LYS A 14 -8.83 47.87 -18.85
N TYR A 15 -9.35 46.71 -19.22
CA TYR A 15 -9.10 46.12 -20.54
C TYR A 15 -10.44 45.92 -21.24
N LEU A 16 -10.50 46.44 -22.46
CA LEU A 16 -11.64 46.36 -23.37
C LEU A 16 -11.69 44.98 -24.03
N GLY A 17 -12.90 44.44 -24.21
CA GLY A 17 -13.22 43.48 -25.26
C GLY A 17 -13.25 42.02 -24.85
N CYS A 18 -14.22 41.63 -24.02
CA CYS A 18 -14.81 40.29 -24.08
C CYS A 18 -16.30 40.47 -23.79
N GLU A 19 -17.15 40.26 -24.79
CA GLU A 19 -18.59 40.17 -24.58
C GLU A 19 -18.86 39.00 -23.62
N GLU A 20 -19.58 39.28 -22.53
CA GLU A 20 -20.04 38.27 -21.57
C GLU A 20 -20.96 37.27 -22.26
N ILE A 21 -20.43 36.17 -22.77
CA ILE A 21 -21.24 35.00 -23.15
C ILE A 21 -21.45 34.17 -21.87
N GLY A 22 -22.29 34.67 -20.98
CA GLY A 22 -22.90 33.85 -19.94
C GLY A 22 -23.98 32.99 -20.58
N VAL A 23 -23.66 31.73 -20.92
CA VAL A 23 -24.65 30.77 -21.43
C VAL A 23 -25.75 30.59 -20.38
N LYS A 24 -26.92 31.21 -20.60
CA LYS A 24 -28.07 31.09 -19.71
C LYS A 24 -28.79 29.78 -20.03
N LYS A 25 -28.74 28.82 -19.10
CA LYS A 25 -29.49 27.56 -19.15
C LYS A 25 -31.00 27.84 -19.21
N TYR A 26 -31.74 27.11 -20.05
CA TYR A 26 -33.20 27.15 -20.09
C TYR A 26 -33.82 26.50 -18.86
N LYS A 27 -33.06 25.67 -18.12
CA LYS A 27 -33.55 24.89 -16.99
C LYS A 27 -34.79 24.07 -17.38
N LYS A 28 -34.68 23.38 -18.51
CA LYS A 28 -35.75 22.63 -19.18
C LYS A 28 -36.48 21.67 -18.23
N LYS A 29 -35.76 21.01 -17.32
CA LYS A 29 -36.34 20.12 -16.29
C LYS A 29 -37.23 20.89 -15.29
N GLU A 30 -36.79 22.07 -14.83
CA GLU A 30 -37.56 22.95 -13.95
C GLU A 30 -38.81 23.47 -14.65
N LEU A 31 -38.68 23.95 -15.89
CA LEU A 31 -39.81 24.43 -16.71
C LEU A 31 -40.87 23.34 -16.90
N LEU A 32 -40.47 22.12 -17.28
CA LEU A 32 -41.40 20.99 -17.41
C LEU A 32 -42.07 20.61 -16.09
N GLY A 33 -41.35 20.73 -14.97
CA GLY A 33 -41.88 20.51 -13.62
C GLY A 33 -42.96 21.52 -13.23
N ILE A 34 -42.70 22.81 -13.48
CA ILE A 34 -43.68 23.88 -13.24
C ILE A 34 -44.91 23.68 -14.12
N ILE A 35 -44.75 23.44 -15.42
CA ILE A 35 -45.87 23.23 -16.34
C ILE A 35 -46.70 22.00 -15.96
N THR A 36 -46.05 20.89 -15.57
CA THR A 36 -46.77 19.69 -15.11
C THR A 36 -47.55 19.96 -13.82
N SER A 37 -47.03 20.81 -12.94
CA SER A 37 -47.74 21.23 -11.72
C SER A 37 -48.94 22.11 -12.07
N LEU A 38 -48.79 23.06 -12.99
CA LEU A 38 -49.89 23.88 -13.52
C LEU A 38 -50.96 23.02 -14.19
N GLU A 39 -50.61 21.98 -14.95
CA GLU A 39 -51.57 21.02 -15.53
C GLU A 39 -52.41 20.34 -14.44
N LYS A 40 -51.77 19.86 -13.36
CA LYS A 40 -52.46 19.20 -12.24
C LYS A 40 -53.39 20.17 -11.51
N ILE A 41 -52.92 21.37 -11.20
CA ILE A 41 -53.69 22.39 -10.48
C ILE A 41 -54.90 22.82 -11.31
N ASN A 42 -54.70 23.19 -12.58
CA ASN A 42 -55.80 23.59 -13.46
C ASN A 42 -56.80 22.46 -13.71
N HIS A 43 -56.34 21.21 -13.77
CA HIS A 43 -57.25 20.06 -13.86
C HIS A 43 -58.09 19.92 -12.58
N ALA A 44 -57.51 20.13 -11.40
CA ALA A 44 -58.24 20.08 -10.13
C ALA A 44 -59.28 21.20 -10.04
N VAL A 45 -58.93 22.42 -10.44
CA VAL A 45 -59.85 23.56 -10.54
C VAL A 45 -61.00 23.24 -11.50
N ALA A 46 -60.70 22.65 -12.65
CA ALA A 46 -61.71 22.31 -13.66
C ALA A 46 -62.72 21.23 -13.22
N ARG A 47 -62.41 20.45 -12.18
CA ARG A 47 -63.33 19.44 -11.61
C ARG A 47 -64.22 20.01 -10.50
N ASN A 48 -63.86 21.15 -9.91
CA ASN A 48 -64.43 21.64 -8.65
C ASN A 48 -64.86 23.13 -8.69
N PHE A 49 -65.38 23.60 -9.84
CA PHE A 49 -65.74 25.03 -10.05
C PHE A 49 -66.67 25.67 -9.00
N SER A 50 -67.36 24.87 -8.18
CA SER A 50 -68.46 25.31 -7.33
C SER A 50 -68.27 25.11 -5.82
N LEU A 51 -67.10 24.66 -5.35
CA LEU A 51 -66.91 24.29 -3.94
C LEU A 51 -66.41 25.43 -3.04
N HIS A 52 -65.52 26.32 -3.51
CA HIS A 52 -65.09 27.53 -2.77
C HIS A 52 -64.55 28.62 -3.72
N LEU A 53 -65.38 29.62 -4.03
CA LEU A 53 -65.07 30.64 -5.04
C LEU A 53 -63.82 31.50 -4.74
N PRO A 54 -63.64 32.05 -3.53
CA PRO A 54 -62.49 32.90 -3.22
C PRO A 54 -61.16 32.15 -3.37
N VAL A 55 -61.11 30.91 -2.86
CA VAL A 55 -59.94 30.03 -2.95
C VAL A 55 -59.61 29.69 -4.40
N THR A 56 -60.63 29.46 -5.24
CA THR A 56 -60.40 29.11 -6.65
C THR A 56 -59.83 30.30 -7.43
N ILE A 57 -60.27 31.52 -7.13
CA ILE A 57 -59.71 32.74 -7.74
C ILE A 57 -58.25 32.96 -7.33
N GLU A 58 -57.94 32.75 -6.05
CA GLU A 58 -56.57 32.83 -5.52
C GLU A 58 -55.62 31.83 -6.20
N VAL A 59 -56.04 30.57 -6.32
CA VAL A 59 -55.27 29.52 -7.02
C VAL A 59 -55.03 29.87 -8.50
N LEU A 60 -56.01 30.48 -9.18
CA LEU A 60 -55.83 30.92 -10.57
C LEU A 60 -54.82 32.08 -10.68
N ALA A 61 -54.80 32.98 -9.70
CA ALA A 61 -53.80 34.05 -9.63
C ALA A 61 -52.39 33.50 -9.39
N GLU A 62 -52.23 32.51 -8.50
CA GLU A 62 -50.95 31.81 -8.28
C GLU A 62 -50.46 31.08 -9.54
N CYS A 63 -51.39 30.47 -10.29
CA CYS A 63 -51.09 29.85 -11.58
C CYS A 63 -50.58 30.86 -12.61
N GLN A 64 -51.13 32.08 -12.60
CA GLN A 64 -50.72 33.17 -13.47
C GLN A 64 -49.32 33.68 -13.10
N GLU A 65 -49.06 33.91 -11.80
CA GLU A 65 -47.74 34.33 -11.32
C GLU A 65 -46.65 33.29 -11.65
N SER A 66 -46.97 32.01 -11.50
CA SER A 66 -46.06 30.91 -11.87
C SER A 66 -45.78 30.88 -13.36
N ALA A 67 -46.77 31.15 -14.21
CA ALA A 67 -46.58 31.21 -15.66
C ALA A 67 -45.77 32.44 -16.11
N ILE A 68 -45.91 33.58 -15.42
CA ILE A 68 -45.07 34.75 -15.66
C ILE A 68 -43.59 34.42 -15.39
N LYS A 69 -43.28 33.76 -14.26
CA LYS A 69 -41.92 33.30 -13.95
C LYS A 69 -41.35 32.37 -15.02
N VAL A 70 -42.16 31.47 -15.57
CA VAL A 70 -41.78 30.61 -16.71
C VAL A 70 -41.48 31.45 -17.96
N GLY A 71 -42.31 32.46 -18.24
CA GLY A 71 -42.09 33.42 -19.32
C GLY A 71 -40.75 34.16 -19.19
N ASP A 72 -40.45 34.70 -18.01
CA ASP A 72 -39.20 35.42 -17.74
C ASP A 72 -37.96 34.54 -17.97
N ILE A 73 -38.02 33.25 -17.58
CA ILE A 73 -36.94 32.28 -17.81
C ILE A 73 -36.76 32.01 -19.31
N LEU A 74 -37.86 31.82 -20.04
CA LEU A 74 -37.84 31.53 -21.47
C LEU A 74 -37.34 32.70 -22.30
N GLU A 75 -37.68 33.94 -21.92
CA GLU A 75 -37.19 35.16 -22.57
C GLU A 75 -35.71 35.43 -22.27
N ALA A 76 -35.21 34.96 -21.12
CA ALA A 76 -33.81 35.13 -20.74
C ALA A 76 -32.84 34.17 -21.48
N GLY A 77 -33.30 33.07 -22.06
CA GLY A 77 -32.45 32.09 -22.78
C GLY A 77 -32.19 32.44 -24.25
N GLU A 78 -31.09 31.94 -24.82
CA GLU A 78 -30.67 32.23 -26.21
C GLU A 78 -31.42 31.37 -27.25
N GLY A 79 -32.51 31.89 -27.87
CA GLY A 79 -33.21 31.15 -28.94
C GLY A 79 -34.69 31.48 -29.15
N GLN A 80 -35.34 30.75 -30.06
CA GLN A 80 -36.74 30.92 -30.53
C GLN A 80 -37.80 30.50 -29.48
N SER A 81 -37.72 30.98 -28.25
CA SER A 81 -38.75 30.73 -27.21
C SER A 81 -40.01 31.59 -27.38
N LYS A 82 -40.00 32.53 -28.34
CA LYS A 82 -41.06 33.50 -28.59
C LYS A 82 -42.44 32.86 -28.80
N ASP A 83 -42.50 31.73 -29.49
CA ASP A 83 -43.76 31.01 -29.69
C ASP A 83 -44.31 30.42 -28.39
N ILE A 84 -43.43 29.92 -27.51
CA ILE A 84 -43.82 29.37 -26.21
C ILE A 84 -44.32 30.50 -25.30
N VAL A 85 -43.62 31.65 -25.30
CA VAL A 85 -43.99 32.86 -24.53
C VAL A 85 -45.34 33.41 -24.98
N ASN A 86 -45.64 33.40 -26.29
CA ASN A 86 -46.94 33.81 -26.82
C ASN A 86 -48.08 32.90 -26.28
N ILE A 87 -47.89 31.58 -26.31
CA ILE A 87 -48.90 30.63 -25.80
C ILE A 87 -49.06 30.78 -24.27
N LEU A 88 -47.97 31.03 -23.53
CA LEU A 88 -48.01 31.36 -22.10
C LEU A 88 -48.80 32.64 -21.82
N SER A 89 -48.62 33.68 -22.64
CA SER A 89 -49.38 34.93 -22.51
C SER A 89 -50.88 34.71 -22.72
N GLU A 90 -51.26 33.93 -23.74
CA GLU A 90 -52.66 33.57 -23.97
C GLU A 90 -53.23 32.66 -22.86
N TYR A 91 -52.41 31.81 -22.25
CA TYR A 91 -52.79 31.01 -21.09
C TYR A 91 -53.11 31.90 -19.89
N CYS A 92 -52.24 32.89 -19.59
CA CYS A 92 -52.47 33.88 -18.54
C CYS A 92 -53.77 34.66 -18.76
N GLU A 93 -54.07 35.06 -20.00
CA GLU A 93 -55.33 35.72 -20.34
C GLU A 93 -56.53 34.80 -20.10
N ASN A 94 -56.44 33.52 -20.50
CA ASN A 94 -57.52 32.56 -20.26
C ASN A 94 -57.73 32.28 -18.76
N LEU A 95 -56.69 32.30 -17.92
CA LEU A 95 -56.84 32.22 -16.46
C LEU A 95 -57.65 33.41 -15.91
N TYR A 96 -57.33 34.62 -16.36
CA TYR A 96 -58.04 35.84 -15.97
C TYR A 96 -59.51 35.82 -16.44
N GLN A 97 -59.75 35.44 -17.70
CA GLN A 97 -61.12 35.27 -18.20
C GLN A 97 -61.88 34.21 -17.41
N MET A 98 -61.21 33.13 -16.99
CA MET A 98 -61.81 32.10 -16.14
C MET A 98 -62.20 32.63 -14.76
N SER A 99 -61.41 33.51 -14.14
CA SER A 99 -61.75 34.11 -12.85
C SER A 99 -62.96 35.06 -12.93
N LEU A 100 -63.19 35.71 -14.08
CA LEU A 100 -64.35 36.59 -14.29
C LEU A 100 -65.67 35.82 -14.49
N VAL A 101 -65.61 34.64 -15.11
CA VAL A 101 -66.80 33.84 -15.45
C VAL A 101 -66.97 32.61 -14.58
N ILE A 102 -66.23 32.51 -13.46
CA ILE A 102 -66.13 31.29 -12.66
C ILE A 102 -67.48 30.76 -12.15
N ASN A 103 -68.46 31.65 -11.95
CA ASN A 103 -69.85 31.32 -11.57
C ASN A 103 -70.70 30.74 -12.73
N ASP A 104 -70.24 30.81 -13.98
CA ASP A 104 -70.89 30.24 -15.16
C ASP A 104 -70.19 28.93 -15.55
N ASN A 105 -70.74 27.81 -15.06
CA ASN A 105 -70.20 26.47 -15.31
C ASN A 105 -70.01 26.12 -16.80
N VAL A 106 -70.83 26.67 -17.71
CA VAL A 106 -70.74 26.37 -19.14
C VAL A 106 -69.54 27.12 -19.75
N ARG A 107 -69.41 28.42 -19.44
CA ARG A 107 -68.27 29.23 -19.90
C ARG A 107 -66.96 28.78 -19.27
N SER A 108 -66.93 28.51 -17.96
CA SER A 108 -65.76 28.01 -17.23
C SER A 108 -65.23 26.70 -17.81
N ARG A 109 -66.11 25.74 -18.13
CA ARG A 109 -65.69 24.48 -18.78
C ARG A 109 -65.10 24.70 -20.18
N LYS A 110 -65.60 25.68 -20.94
CA LYS A 110 -65.06 26.01 -22.27
C LYS A 110 -63.66 26.61 -22.17
N ILE A 111 -63.42 27.49 -21.20
CA ILE A 111 -62.11 28.11 -20.95
C ILE A 111 -61.12 27.07 -20.38
N ALA A 112 -61.55 26.22 -19.45
CA ALA A 112 -60.69 25.15 -18.92
C ALA A 112 -60.19 24.17 -20.00
N LYS A 113 -61.02 23.84 -21.01
CA LYS A 113 -60.56 23.05 -22.17
C LYS A 113 -59.48 23.76 -22.98
N LYS A 114 -59.56 25.09 -23.13
CA LYS A 114 -58.51 25.88 -23.81
C LYS A 114 -57.23 25.87 -23.00
N ILE A 115 -57.32 26.13 -21.69
CA ILE A 115 -56.18 26.10 -20.76
C ILE A 115 -55.48 24.74 -20.80
N GLN A 116 -56.23 23.64 -20.74
CA GLN A 116 -55.66 22.29 -20.81
C GLN A 116 -54.89 22.06 -22.12
N LYS A 117 -55.46 22.48 -23.26
CA LYS A 117 -54.79 22.39 -24.55
C LYS A 117 -53.50 23.21 -24.59
N GLN A 118 -53.55 24.45 -24.07
CA GLN A 118 -52.38 25.35 -24.02
C GLN A 118 -51.26 24.78 -23.18
N LEU A 119 -51.55 24.27 -21.98
CA LEU A 119 -50.53 23.69 -21.10
C LEU A 119 -49.88 22.44 -21.71
N SER A 120 -50.66 21.56 -22.36
CA SER A 120 -50.11 20.39 -23.05
C SER A 120 -49.28 20.77 -24.29
N GLU A 121 -49.66 21.84 -25.00
CA GLU A 121 -48.85 22.39 -26.10
C GLU A 121 -47.55 23.00 -25.59
N ILE A 122 -47.60 23.87 -24.57
CA ILE A 122 -46.43 24.47 -23.91
C ILE A 122 -45.48 23.37 -23.45
N LYS A 123 -45.99 22.34 -22.76
CA LYS A 123 -45.19 21.19 -22.30
C LYS A 123 -44.50 20.46 -23.45
N SER A 124 -45.21 20.24 -24.55
CA SER A 124 -44.66 19.55 -25.72
C SER A 124 -43.57 20.38 -26.39
N ARG A 125 -43.81 21.68 -26.58
CA ARG A 125 -42.82 22.60 -27.18
C ARG A 125 -41.59 22.76 -26.30
N ILE A 126 -41.75 22.93 -24.98
CA ILE A 126 -40.60 22.95 -24.05
C ILE A 126 -39.80 21.64 -24.15
N LYS A 127 -40.46 20.49 -24.32
CA LYS A 127 -39.79 19.20 -24.41
C LYS A 127 -39.01 19.01 -25.72
N TYR A 128 -39.58 19.41 -26.86
CA TYR A 128 -39.05 19.06 -28.19
C TYR A 128 -38.38 20.22 -28.92
N ASP A 129 -38.78 21.46 -28.67
CA ASP A 129 -38.30 22.64 -29.41
C ASP A 129 -37.12 23.32 -28.70
N LEU A 130 -37.03 23.20 -27.36
CA LEU A 130 -35.90 23.73 -26.60
C LEU A 130 -34.72 22.74 -26.57
N PRO A 131 -33.47 23.20 -26.75
CA PRO A 131 -32.29 22.36 -26.59
C PRO A 131 -32.21 21.81 -25.16
N ASN A 132 -31.53 20.68 -24.99
CA ASN A 132 -31.22 20.21 -23.64
C ASN A 132 -30.22 21.17 -22.99
N ASP A 133 -30.36 21.37 -21.68
CA ASP A 133 -29.36 22.11 -20.92
C ASP A 133 -28.06 21.32 -20.95
N LYS A 134 -26.95 22.00 -21.24
CA LYS A 134 -25.63 21.41 -21.10
C LYS A 134 -25.28 21.24 -19.63
N ILE A 135 -24.50 20.21 -19.33
CA ILE A 135 -23.96 19.92 -18.01
C ILE A 135 -22.73 20.80 -17.82
N GLU A 136 -22.78 21.69 -16.85
CA GLU A 136 -21.66 22.55 -16.48
C GLU A 136 -20.77 21.83 -15.46
N ILE A 137 -19.52 21.60 -15.85
CA ILE A 137 -18.52 20.91 -15.05
C ILE A 137 -17.36 21.88 -14.76
N VAL A 138 -17.01 22.05 -13.49
CA VAL A 138 -15.83 22.84 -13.10
C VAL A 138 -14.81 22.00 -12.35
N PHE A 139 -13.55 22.13 -12.76
CA PHE A 139 -12.38 21.56 -12.09
C PHE A 139 -11.70 22.65 -11.27
N LEU A 140 -11.47 22.40 -9.97
CA LEU A 140 -10.87 23.35 -9.03
C LEU A 140 -9.50 22.87 -8.52
N PRO A 141 -8.46 22.82 -9.39
CA PRO A 141 -7.14 22.41 -8.97
C PRO A 141 -6.42 23.55 -8.21
N TYR A 142 -5.72 23.24 -7.11
CA TYR A 142 -4.98 24.26 -6.33
C TYR A 142 -3.47 24.29 -6.64
N LYS A 143 -2.93 23.25 -7.27
CA LYS A 143 -1.53 23.13 -7.70
C LYS A 143 -1.38 22.54 -9.09
N ALA A 144 -0.59 23.18 -9.94
CA ALA A 144 -0.32 22.75 -11.31
C ALA A 144 0.40 21.38 -11.35
N SER A 145 1.34 21.14 -10.43
CA SER A 145 2.05 19.87 -10.28
C SER A 145 1.16 18.66 -9.91
N MET A 146 -0.10 18.90 -9.56
CA MET A 146 -1.09 17.88 -9.20
C MET A 146 -2.25 17.79 -10.21
N TRP A 147 -2.16 18.52 -11.34
CA TRP A 147 -3.19 18.55 -12.39
C TRP A 147 -3.44 17.19 -13.04
N ASP A 148 -2.41 16.34 -13.06
CA ASP A 148 -2.47 14.96 -13.56
C ASP A 148 -3.51 14.07 -12.84
N SER A 149 -4.03 14.49 -11.68
CA SER A 149 -5.15 13.79 -11.03
C SER A 149 -6.52 14.11 -11.61
N MET A 150 -6.64 15.10 -12.51
CA MET A 150 -7.90 15.52 -13.13
C MET A 150 -7.84 15.58 -14.65
N GLU A 151 -6.64 15.70 -15.23
CA GLU A 151 -6.46 16.00 -16.65
C GLU A 151 -7.20 15.07 -17.60
N SER A 152 -7.13 13.75 -17.41
CA SER A 152 -7.81 12.80 -18.31
C SER A 152 -9.34 12.85 -18.17
N VAL A 153 -9.86 13.20 -16.98
CA VAL A 153 -11.29 13.46 -16.75
C VAL A 153 -11.71 14.74 -17.47
N TRP A 154 -10.92 15.81 -17.34
CA TRP A 154 -11.16 17.07 -18.05
C TRP A 154 -11.11 16.89 -19.56
N LYS A 155 -10.13 16.15 -20.10
CA LYS A 155 -10.06 15.82 -21.54
C LYS A 155 -11.31 15.05 -22.01
N ALA A 156 -11.86 14.16 -21.18
CA ALA A 156 -13.09 13.44 -21.50
C ALA A 156 -14.31 14.39 -21.51
N ALA A 157 -14.47 15.22 -20.47
CA ALA A 157 -15.54 16.20 -20.37
C ALA A 157 -15.50 17.25 -21.50
N LEU A 158 -14.31 17.74 -21.86
CA LEU A 158 -14.13 18.71 -22.94
C LEU A 158 -14.54 18.15 -24.32
N ARG A 159 -14.37 16.84 -24.55
CA ARG A 159 -14.75 16.17 -25.80
C ARG A 159 -16.24 15.84 -25.87
N ASP A 160 -16.94 15.93 -24.74
CA ASP A 160 -18.37 15.67 -24.65
C ASP A 160 -19.17 16.93 -25.03
N GLY A 161 -19.86 16.88 -26.18
CA GLY A 161 -20.63 18.01 -26.69
C GLY A 161 -21.80 18.44 -25.82
N MET A 162 -22.19 17.63 -24.82
CA MET A 162 -23.24 17.96 -23.84
C MET A 162 -22.69 18.67 -22.60
N CYS A 163 -21.37 18.85 -22.49
CA CYS A 163 -20.73 19.48 -21.34
C CYS A 163 -20.18 20.87 -21.68
N ASP A 164 -20.36 21.82 -20.75
CA ASP A 164 -19.60 23.07 -20.70
C ASP A 164 -18.57 22.95 -19.57
N THR A 165 -17.29 22.92 -19.93
CA THR A 165 -16.21 22.56 -19.00
C THR A 165 -15.31 23.75 -18.68
N TYR A 166 -15.01 23.95 -17.39
CA TYR A 166 -14.15 25.03 -16.90
C TYR A 166 -13.01 24.49 -16.02
N VAL A 167 -11.82 25.06 -16.15
CA VAL A 167 -10.69 24.81 -15.24
C VAL A 167 -10.38 26.11 -14.52
N VAL A 168 -10.56 26.12 -13.19
CA VAL A 168 -10.38 27.31 -12.36
C VAL A 168 -9.29 27.03 -11.33
N PRO A 169 -8.02 27.35 -11.62
CA PRO A 169 -6.95 27.23 -10.64
C PRO A 169 -7.22 28.09 -9.40
N ILE A 170 -7.34 27.46 -8.23
CA ILE A 170 -7.73 28.15 -6.99
C ILE A 170 -6.52 28.59 -6.16
N PRO A 171 -6.58 29.76 -5.48
CA PRO A 171 -5.51 30.23 -4.62
C PRO A 171 -5.41 29.42 -3.32
N TYR A 172 -4.19 29.38 -2.76
CA TYR A 172 -3.91 28.76 -1.47
C TYR A 172 -2.91 29.59 -0.65
N PHE A 173 -2.88 29.36 0.66
CA PHE A 173 -1.98 30.02 1.60
C PHE A 173 -0.99 29.02 2.19
N ASP A 174 0.24 29.46 2.45
CA ASP A 174 1.13 28.77 3.38
C ASP A 174 0.58 28.86 4.81
N LYS A 175 0.94 27.89 5.65
CA LYS A 175 0.62 27.92 7.08
C LYS A 175 1.87 28.08 7.92
N ASN A 176 1.84 29.09 8.77
CA ASN A 176 2.85 29.31 9.78
C ASN A 176 2.75 28.25 10.90
N PRO A 177 3.80 28.02 11.69
CA PRO A 177 3.78 27.06 12.81
C PRO A 177 2.66 27.32 13.85
N ASN A 178 2.17 28.55 13.96
CA ASN A 178 1.05 28.94 14.83
C ASN A 178 -0.33 28.78 14.18
N GLY A 179 -0.41 28.26 12.96
CA GLY A 179 -1.64 28.02 12.20
C GLY A 179 -2.21 29.22 11.44
N THR A 180 -1.58 30.40 11.50
CA THR A 180 -2.03 31.57 10.73
C THR A 180 -1.63 31.46 9.25
N TRP A 181 -2.33 32.19 8.38
CA TRP A 181 -2.02 32.25 6.96
C TRP A 181 -0.73 33.05 6.71
N GLY A 182 0.17 32.46 5.94
CA GLY A 182 1.36 33.09 5.39
C GLY A 182 1.09 33.67 4.00
N GLN A 183 2.02 33.44 3.08
CA GLN A 183 1.93 33.95 1.71
C GLN A 183 0.80 33.25 0.94
N MET A 184 0.07 34.03 0.14
CA MET A 184 -0.92 33.53 -0.82
C MET A 184 -0.24 33.23 -2.16
N HIS A 185 -0.63 32.10 -2.78
CA HIS A 185 -0.12 31.62 -4.04
C HIS A 185 -1.28 31.33 -5.00
N CYS A 186 -1.04 31.52 -6.30
CA CYS A 186 -1.95 31.11 -7.37
C CYS A 186 -1.12 30.68 -8.59
N GLU A 187 -1.17 29.40 -8.93
CA GLU A 187 -0.34 28.78 -9.97
C GLU A 187 -1.02 28.79 -11.36
N ALA A 188 -1.99 29.68 -11.59
CA ALA A 188 -2.79 29.69 -12.84
C ALA A 188 -1.94 29.79 -14.12
N LYS A 189 -0.76 30.42 -14.05
CA LYS A 189 0.18 30.57 -15.18
C LYS A 189 1.09 29.36 -15.39
N GLU A 190 1.07 28.38 -14.50
CA GLU A 190 1.94 27.19 -14.54
C GLU A 190 1.27 25.98 -15.20
N TYR A 191 0.00 26.10 -15.59
CA TYR A 191 -0.72 25.05 -16.30
C TYR A 191 -0.22 24.92 -17.75
N PRO A 192 -0.31 23.71 -18.33
CA PRO A 192 0.10 23.50 -19.71
C PRO A 192 -0.66 24.43 -20.68
N PRO A 193 -0.02 24.96 -21.74
CA PRO A 193 -0.65 25.94 -22.64
C PRO A 193 -1.93 25.46 -23.33
N TYR A 194 -2.14 24.14 -23.45
CA TYR A 194 -3.36 23.56 -24.02
C TYR A 194 -4.54 23.53 -23.05
N VAL A 195 -4.33 23.84 -21.76
CA VAL A 195 -5.38 23.92 -20.74
C VAL A 195 -5.86 25.37 -20.67
N GLN A 196 -7.07 25.62 -21.15
CA GLN A 196 -7.71 26.93 -21.01
C GLN A 196 -8.17 27.13 -19.57
N VAL A 197 -7.47 28.00 -18.84
CA VAL A 197 -7.79 28.36 -17.45
C VAL A 197 -8.74 29.56 -17.41
N THR A 198 -9.67 29.55 -16.46
CA THR A 198 -10.55 30.68 -16.11
C THR A 198 -10.08 31.30 -14.80
N ASP A 199 -10.09 32.63 -14.70
CA ASP A 199 -9.70 33.32 -13.47
C ASP A 199 -10.70 33.01 -12.35
N TRP A 200 -10.19 32.66 -11.17
CA TRP A 200 -11.00 32.31 -10.00
C TRP A 200 -11.85 33.48 -9.48
N GLN A 201 -11.50 34.72 -9.82
CA GLN A 201 -12.28 35.91 -9.49
C GLN A 201 -13.43 36.15 -10.47
N GLU A 202 -13.33 35.62 -11.70
CA GLU A 202 -14.34 35.76 -12.74
C GLU A 202 -15.39 34.63 -12.68
N TYR A 203 -14.98 33.44 -12.22
CA TYR A 203 -15.89 32.30 -12.09
C TYR A 203 -16.70 32.33 -10.78
N ASP A 204 -17.89 32.96 -10.82
CA ASP A 204 -18.81 33.01 -9.68
C ASP A 204 -19.59 31.69 -9.51
N ILE A 205 -19.07 30.80 -8.66
CA ILE A 205 -19.68 29.49 -8.35
C ILE A 205 -21.12 29.63 -7.85
N ALA A 206 -21.40 30.63 -7.01
CA ALA A 206 -22.72 30.79 -6.40
C ALA A 206 -23.78 31.19 -7.43
N ARG A 207 -23.39 32.04 -8.39
CA ARG A 207 -24.26 32.45 -9.50
C ARG A 207 -24.41 31.37 -10.56
N ARG A 208 -23.32 30.70 -10.93
CA ARG A 208 -23.31 29.72 -12.02
C ARG A 208 -23.95 28.38 -11.63
N ARG A 209 -23.79 27.97 -10.37
CA ARG A 209 -24.25 26.69 -9.81
C ARG A 209 -23.93 25.49 -10.73
N PRO A 210 -22.64 25.16 -10.92
CA PRO A 210 -22.24 24.05 -11.78
C PRO A 210 -22.87 22.73 -11.33
N ASP A 211 -23.25 21.88 -12.28
CA ASP A 211 -23.87 20.59 -11.98
C ASP A 211 -22.85 19.65 -11.33
N VAL A 212 -21.58 19.74 -11.73
CA VAL A 212 -20.46 18.98 -11.15
C VAL A 212 -19.29 19.88 -10.77
N ILE A 213 -18.78 19.71 -9.55
CA ILE A 213 -17.50 20.28 -9.10
C ILE A 213 -16.51 19.16 -8.80
N TYR A 214 -15.35 19.19 -9.44
CA TYR A 214 -14.22 18.33 -9.11
C TYR A 214 -13.21 19.04 -8.21
N ILE A 215 -12.85 18.41 -7.09
CA ILE A 215 -11.76 18.83 -6.19
C ILE A 215 -10.72 17.72 -6.03
N HIS A 216 -9.47 18.09 -5.78
CA HIS A 216 -8.40 17.14 -5.44
C HIS A 216 -7.68 17.43 -4.12
N ASN A 217 -7.87 18.62 -3.53
CA ASN A 217 -7.36 18.92 -2.19
C ASN A 217 -8.42 18.52 -1.16
N PRO A 218 -8.16 17.54 -0.28
CA PRO A 218 -9.17 17.09 0.67
C PRO A 218 -9.19 17.86 2.00
N TYR A 219 -8.29 18.82 2.21
CA TYR A 219 -7.92 19.23 3.57
C TYR A 219 -8.66 20.45 4.10
N ASP A 220 -9.22 21.30 3.25
CA ASP A 220 -9.73 22.64 3.63
C ASP A 220 -8.72 23.36 4.56
N GLU A 221 -9.12 23.68 5.79
CA GLU A 221 -8.29 24.32 6.82
C GLU A 221 -7.46 23.36 7.69
N PHE A 222 -7.43 22.05 7.43
CA PHE A 222 -6.84 21.07 8.37
C PHE A 222 -5.46 20.56 7.97
N ASN A 223 -4.93 20.94 6.80
CA ASN A 223 -3.54 20.63 6.46
C ASN A 223 -2.58 21.45 7.33
N TYR A 224 -1.38 20.92 7.62
CA TYR A 224 -0.36 21.59 8.44
C TYR A 224 0.45 22.63 7.67
N VAL A 225 0.61 22.44 6.36
CA VAL A 225 1.56 23.22 5.54
C VAL A 225 0.85 24.27 4.68
N THR A 226 -0.34 23.99 4.16
CA THR A 226 -1.09 24.90 3.29
C THR A 226 -2.58 24.89 3.60
N SER A 227 -3.33 25.87 3.10
CA SER A 227 -4.81 25.91 3.13
C SER A 227 -5.31 26.49 1.81
N VAL A 228 -6.27 25.86 1.14
CA VAL A 228 -6.95 26.53 0.00
C VAL A 228 -7.74 27.74 0.50
N HIS A 229 -8.05 28.68 -0.39
CA HIS A 229 -8.84 29.84 0.02
C HIS A 229 -10.23 29.42 0.52
N PRO A 230 -10.76 29.96 1.65
CA PRO A 230 -11.94 29.42 2.33
C PRO A 230 -13.22 29.32 1.50
N MET A 231 -13.37 30.16 0.47
CA MET A 231 -14.52 30.10 -0.43
C MET A 231 -14.56 28.80 -1.26
N PHE A 232 -13.44 28.09 -1.36
CA PHE A 232 -13.31 26.81 -2.05
C PHE A 232 -13.24 25.62 -1.10
N TYR A 233 -13.57 25.80 0.18
CA TYR A 233 -13.70 24.66 1.10
C TYR A 233 -14.81 23.72 0.64
N ALA A 234 -14.59 22.42 0.79
CA ALA A 234 -15.52 21.40 0.32
C ALA A 234 -16.94 21.60 0.89
N LYS A 235 -17.03 22.05 2.16
CA LYS A 235 -18.31 22.42 2.80
C LYS A 235 -19.04 23.57 2.12
N GLU A 236 -18.29 24.56 1.64
CA GLU A 236 -18.86 25.74 0.97
C GLU A 236 -19.26 25.41 -0.47
N LEU A 237 -18.41 24.69 -1.20
CA LEU A 237 -18.67 24.22 -2.57
C LEU A 237 -19.95 23.38 -2.67
N LYS A 238 -20.18 22.48 -1.71
CA LYS A 238 -21.34 21.58 -1.69
C LYS A 238 -22.69 22.32 -1.68
N LYS A 239 -22.74 23.60 -1.31
CA LYS A 239 -23.99 24.40 -1.32
C LYS A 239 -24.44 24.81 -2.73
N TYR A 240 -23.53 24.79 -3.69
CA TYR A 240 -23.73 25.40 -5.01
C TYR A 240 -23.65 24.40 -6.16
N THR A 241 -23.51 23.10 -5.88
CA THR A 241 -23.45 22.04 -6.90
C THR A 241 -24.33 20.86 -6.53
N ASP A 242 -24.83 20.18 -7.55
CA ASP A 242 -25.59 18.94 -7.38
C ASP A 242 -24.64 17.78 -7.04
N MET A 243 -23.45 17.75 -7.65
CA MET A 243 -22.45 16.69 -7.47
C MET A 243 -21.05 17.25 -7.17
N LEU A 244 -20.59 17.11 -5.92
CA LEU A 244 -19.21 17.37 -5.52
C LEU A 244 -18.41 16.07 -5.57
N VAL A 245 -17.39 16.02 -6.42
CA VAL A 245 -16.54 14.84 -6.62
C VAL A 245 -15.12 15.11 -6.15
N TYR A 246 -14.62 14.26 -5.26
CA TYR A 246 -13.23 14.28 -4.81
C TYR A 246 -12.40 13.21 -5.52
N ILE A 247 -11.30 13.63 -6.18
CA ILE A 247 -10.30 12.74 -6.77
C ILE A 247 -8.96 12.97 -6.05
N PRO A 248 -8.44 12.00 -5.28
CA PRO A 248 -7.15 12.14 -4.62
C PRO A 248 -6.03 12.47 -5.59
N TYR A 249 -5.20 13.47 -5.25
CA TYR A 249 -4.00 13.77 -6.04
C TYR A 249 -2.84 12.80 -5.79
N PHE A 250 -3.01 11.80 -4.93
CA PHE A 250 -2.02 10.77 -4.64
C PHE A 250 -2.55 9.39 -5.02
N VAL A 251 -1.64 8.42 -5.10
CA VAL A 251 -1.93 7.00 -5.26
C VAL A 251 -1.47 6.29 -3.99
N ALA A 252 -2.32 5.45 -3.41
CA ALA A 252 -2.01 4.61 -2.26
C ALA A 252 -0.89 3.63 -2.58
N ILE A 253 -0.01 3.38 -1.61
CA ILE A 253 1.16 2.52 -1.75
C ILE A 253 0.73 1.07 -1.57
N GLY A 254 0.77 0.28 -2.65
CA GLY A 254 0.22 -1.08 -2.66
C GLY A 254 -1.23 -1.12 -2.15
N ASN A 255 -1.46 -1.93 -1.10
CA ASN A 255 -2.76 -2.09 -0.45
C ASN A 255 -2.84 -1.40 0.92
N GLN A 256 -2.03 -0.37 1.17
CA GLN A 256 -1.98 0.31 2.46
C GLN A 256 -2.36 1.78 2.33
N LEU A 257 -3.25 2.22 3.23
CA LEU A 257 -3.65 3.62 3.36
C LEU A 257 -3.88 3.96 4.84
N GLN A 258 -3.31 5.07 5.29
CA GLN A 258 -3.47 5.51 6.68
C GLN A 258 -4.87 6.13 6.90
N LYS A 259 -5.44 5.91 8.09
CA LYS A 259 -6.78 6.40 8.47
C LYS A 259 -6.97 7.89 8.23
N HIS A 260 -5.94 8.71 8.46
CA HIS A 260 -6.03 10.16 8.30
C HIS A 260 -6.23 10.62 6.83
N PHE A 261 -5.94 9.78 5.83
CA PHE A 261 -6.28 10.07 4.43
C PHE A 261 -7.72 9.69 4.08
N CYS A 262 -8.37 8.90 4.92
CA CYS A 262 -9.73 8.41 4.71
C CYS A 262 -10.79 9.39 5.21
N ILE A 263 -10.46 10.15 6.25
CA ILE A 263 -11.41 11.02 6.98
C ILE A 263 -10.89 12.47 6.95
N LEU A 264 -11.23 13.17 5.88
CA LEU A 264 -10.88 14.57 5.62
C LEU A 264 -12.10 15.35 5.09
N PRO A 265 -12.14 16.69 5.20
CA PRO A 265 -13.25 17.49 4.70
C PRO A 265 -13.70 17.13 3.28
N GLY A 266 -12.77 16.96 2.34
CA GLY A 266 -13.08 16.56 0.96
C GLY A 266 -13.81 15.21 0.88
N THR A 267 -13.41 14.22 1.68
CA THR A 267 -14.11 12.91 1.73
C THR A 267 -15.44 12.97 2.46
N ILE A 268 -15.58 13.89 3.42
CA ILE A 268 -16.80 14.03 4.24
C ILE A 268 -17.89 14.70 3.41
N TYR A 269 -17.57 15.81 2.74
CA TYR A 269 -18.56 16.65 2.04
C TYR A 269 -18.79 16.25 0.58
N ALA A 270 -17.88 15.52 -0.07
CA ALA A 270 -18.11 15.04 -1.42
C ALA A 270 -19.24 14.00 -1.47
N ASP A 271 -20.01 14.04 -2.55
CA ASP A 271 -21.02 13.03 -2.88
C ASP A 271 -20.36 11.76 -3.38
N ARG A 272 -19.25 11.90 -4.12
CA ARG A 272 -18.46 10.80 -4.68
C ARG A 272 -16.97 11.01 -4.43
N VAL A 273 -16.29 9.94 -4.08
CA VAL A 273 -14.85 9.86 -3.88
C VAL A 273 -14.31 8.79 -4.80
N ILE A 274 -13.46 9.19 -5.75
CA ILE A 274 -12.88 8.28 -6.73
C ILE A 274 -11.58 7.71 -6.18
N VAL A 275 -11.43 6.39 -6.16
CA VAL A 275 -10.24 5.70 -5.65
C VAL A 275 -9.66 4.72 -6.67
N GLN A 276 -8.37 4.41 -6.52
CA GLN A 276 -7.59 3.72 -7.55
C GLN A 276 -7.95 2.24 -7.77
N SER A 277 -8.50 1.57 -6.76
CA SER A 277 -8.77 0.14 -6.80
C SER A 277 -9.81 -0.28 -5.77
N GLU A 278 -10.36 -1.48 -5.94
CA GLU A 278 -11.34 -2.05 -5.03
C GLU A 278 -10.78 -2.28 -3.62
N THR A 279 -9.54 -2.76 -3.50
CA THR A 279 -8.88 -2.91 -2.19
C THR A 279 -8.74 -1.58 -1.45
N VAL A 280 -8.43 -0.49 -2.15
CA VAL A 280 -8.37 0.84 -1.53
C VAL A 280 -9.77 1.34 -1.17
N ARG A 281 -10.78 1.07 -2.00
CA ARG A 281 -12.20 1.36 -1.70
C ARG A 281 -12.65 0.70 -0.41
N GLU A 282 -12.33 -0.58 -0.21
CA GLU A 282 -12.67 -1.31 1.02
C GLU A 282 -12.07 -0.67 2.27
N ILE A 283 -10.83 -0.17 2.20
CA ILE A 283 -10.18 0.56 3.30
C ILE A 283 -10.94 1.85 3.61
N TYR A 284 -11.24 2.66 2.58
CA TYR A 284 -12.03 3.89 2.75
C TYR A 284 -13.39 3.61 3.36
N VAL A 285 -14.14 2.64 2.81
CA VAL A 285 -15.46 2.24 3.31
C VAL A 285 -15.38 1.78 4.77
N GLY A 286 -14.42 0.92 5.11
CA GLY A 286 -14.23 0.43 6.49
C GLY A 286 -13.96 1.56 7.49
N GLN A 287 -13.02 2.46 7.16
CA GLN A 287 -12.68 3.59 8.02
C GLN A 287 -13.83 4.61 8.13
N PHE A 288 -14.52 4.89 7.02
CA PHE A 288 -15.61 5.85 6.98
C PHE A 288 -16.86 5.35 7.72
N ARG A 289 -17.20 4.04 7.60
CA ARG A 289 -18.27 3.42 8.41
C ARG A 289 -18.00 3.57 9.90
N GLN A 290 -16.75 3.34 10.33
CA GLN A 290 -16.36 3.53 11.73
C GLN A 290 -16.54 4.99 12.16
N PHE A 291 -16.07 5.94 11.35
CA PHE A 291 -16.23 7.37 11.62
C PHE A 291 -17.71 7.80 11.71
N VAL A 292 -18.57 7.33 10.82
CA VAL A 292 -20.01 7.60 10.83
C VAL A 292 -20.65 7.08 12.12
N LYS A 293 -20.30 5.84 12.51
CA LYS A 293 -20.78 5.23 13.77
C LYS A 293 -20.32 6.01 15.01
N GLU A 294 -19.08 6.48 15.03
CA GLU A 294 -18.49 7.21 16.16
C GLU A 294 -19.00 8.65 16.26
N SER A 295 -19.21 9.32 15.12
CA SER A 295 -19.59 10.74 15.08
C SER A 295 -21.10 11.00 15.13
N GLY A 296 -21.93 9.98 14.87
CA GLY A 296 -23.39 10.13 14.78
C GLY A 296 -23.86 10.97 13.58
N ARG A 297 -22.97 11.30 12.64
CA ARG A 297 -23.34 12.03 11.41
C ARG A 297 -24.11 11.12 10.46
N GLN A 298 -25.18 11.64 9.87
CA GLN A 298 -25.82 11.01 8.71
C GLN A 298 -25.00 11.31 7.45
N ASP A 299 -24.79 10.27 6.63
CA ASP A 299 -24.13 10.42 5.35
C ASP A 299 -25.09 11.03 4.31
N SER A 300 -24.61 12.02 3.57
CA SER A 300 -25.40 12.78 2.60
C SER A 300 -25.47 12.13 1.22
N SER A 301 -24.72 11.04 0.96
CA SER A 301 -24.50 10.47 -0.37
C SER A 301 -25.33 9.22 -0.73
N GLY A 302 -26.36 8.88 0.05
CA GLY A 302 -27.19 7.67 -0.16
C GLY A 302 -26.66 6.39 0.51
N GLY A 303 -25.46 6.44 1.08
CA GLY A 303 -24.80 5.33 1.77
C GLY A 303 -23.28 5.40 1.63
N VAL A 304 -22.56 4.81 2.59
CA VAL A 304 -21.08 4.85 2.63
C VAL A 304 -20.48 4.09 1.44
N GLU A 305 -21.14 3.03 1.00
CA GLU A 305 -20.70 2.12 -0.06
C GLU A 305 -20.79 2.77 -1.45
N GLU A 306 -21.78 3.64 -1.64
CA GLU A 306 -22.02 4.36 -2.89
C GLU A 306 -21.14 5.61 -3.01
N LYS A 307 -20.68 6.16 -1.87
CA LYS A 307 -19.76 7.31 -1.85
C LYS A 307 -18.42 6.99 -2.53
N PHE A 308 -17.83 5.84 -2.23
CA PHE A 308 -16.48 5.49 -2.70
C PHE A 308 -16.55 4.62 -3.96
N MET A 309 -15.96 5.10 -5.05
CA MET A 309 -16.00 4.43 -6.35
C MET A 309 -14.60 4.02 -6.81
N ALA A 310 -14.39 2.73 -7.06
CA ALA A 310 -13.12 2.17 -7.52
C ALA A 310 -12.93 2.32 -9.04
N LEU A 311 -12.95 3.56 -9.54
CA LEU A 311 -12.84 3.85 -10.98
C LEU A 311 -11.40 4.08 -11.45
N GLY A 312 -10.38 3.89 -10.61
CA GLY A 312 -8.98 4.11 -10.97
C GLY A 312 -8.47 5.51 -10.64
N SER A 313 -7.17 5.75 -10.86
CA SER A 313 -6.56 7.07 -10.73
C SER A 313 -6.20 7.65 -12.10
N PRO A 314 -6.67 8.88 -12.45
CA PRO A 314 -6.27 9.59 -13.67
C PRO A 314 -4.76 9.73 -13.86
N LYS A 315 -3.99 9.69 -12.76
CA LYS A 315 -2.53 9.78 -12.82
C LYS A 315 -1.91 8.64 -13.63
N TYR A 316 -2.54 7.46 -13.67
CA TYR A 316 -2.05 6.33 -14.46
C TYR A 316 -2.21 6.55 -15.97
N ASP A 317 -3.25 7.27 -16.41
CA ASP A 317 -3.46 7.56 -17.83
C ASP A 317 -2.32 8.41 -18.41
N LYS A 318 -1.64 9.20 -17.57
CA LYS A 318 -0.53 10.06 -17.99
C LYS A 318 0.82 9.34 -18.03
N VAL A 319 0.93 8.16 -17.42
CA VAL A 319 2.15 7.31 -17.54
C VAL A 319 2.23 6.69 -18.94
N PHE A 320 1.08 6.37 -19.54
CA PHE A 320 0.96 5.81 -20.88
C PHE A 320 0.15 6.74 -21.78
N PRO A 321 0.75 7.82 -22.28
CA PRO A 321 0.03 8.75 -23.13
C PRO A 321 -0.10 8.14 -24.54
N GLU A 322 -1.10 7.28 -24.75
CA GLU A 322 -1.40 6.69 -26.05
C GLU A 322 -1.56 7.78 -27.12
N GLY A 323 -0.73 7.71 -28.16
CA GLY A 323 -0.78 8.64 -29.29
C GLY A 323 -0.27 10.06 -29.03
N GLU A 324 0.29 10.37 -27.85
CA GLU A 324 0.99 11.63 -27.62
C GLU A 324 2.47 11.53 -28.07
N LYS A 325 3.06 12.67 -28.42
CA LYS A 325 4.49 12.72 -28.78
C LYS A 325 5.35 12.29 -27.58
N PRO A 326 6.45 11.56 -27.80
CA PRO A 326 7.42 11.28 -26.75
C PRO A 326 7.85 12.57 -26.07
N TYR A 327 8.05 12.53 -24.75
CA TYR A 327 8.57 13.66 -24.00
C TYR A 327 9.90 14.12 -24.62
N GLU A 328 9.96 15.39 -25.03
CA GLU A 328 11.19 15.98 -25.52
C GLU A 328 12.20 16.09 -24.36
N ILE A 329 13.38 15.53 -24.55
CA ILE A 329 14.48 15.64 -23.58
C ILE A 329 15.05 17.05 -23.69
N PRO A 330 15.10 17.84 -22.60
CA PRO A 330 15.74 19.15 -22.65
C PRO A 330 17.20 19.04 -23.10
N LYS A 331 17.67 19.95 -23.96
CA LYS A 331 19.05 19.93 -24.51
C LYS A 331 20.15 19.88 -23.46
N GLU A 332 19.90 20.42 -22.27
CA GLU A 332 20.82 20.35 -21.14
C GLU A 332 20.95 18.93 -20.58
N TRP A 333 19.85 18.17 -20.60
CA TRP A 333 19.81 16.79 -20.14
C TRP A 333 20.39 15.84 -21.19
N GLU A 334 20.19 16.12 -22.47
CA GLU A 334 20.77 15.33 -23.57
C GLU A 334 22.29 15.19 -23.44
N LYS A 335 23.00 16.25 -23.04
CA LYS A 335 24.46 16.23 -22.83
C LYS A 335 24.92 15.33 -21.68
N LEU A 336 24.04 15.07 -20.72
CA LEU A 336 24.30 14.18 -19.59
C LEU A 336 23.94 12.74 -19.93
N ILE A 337 22.82 12.57 -20.64
CA ILE A 337 22.23 11.29 -21.00
C ILE A 337 22.99 10.62 -22.15
N PHE A 338 23.40 11.36 -23.16
CA PHE A 338 24.09 10.82 -24.33
C PHE A 338 25.59 11.07 -24.26
N ARG A 339 26.37 10.03 -24.58
CA ARG A 339 27.82 10.13 -24.77
C ARG A 339 28.14 10.71 -26.15
N ALA A 340 29.39 11.12 -26.33
CA ALA A 340 29.89 11.64 -27.60
C ALA A 340 29.80 10.63 -28.77
N ASP A 341 29.79 9.33 -28.48
CA ASP A 341 29.61 8.26 -29.45
C ASP A 341 28.12 7.97 -29.78
N GLY A 342 27.20 8.72 -29.20
CA GLY A 342 25.75 8.55 -29.36
C GLY A 342 25.13 7.48 -28.45
N SER A 343 25.93 6.75 -27.67
CA SER A 343 25.39 5.78 -26.72
C SER A 343 24.66 6.48 -25.56
N ARG A 344 23.55 5.91 -25.13
CA ARG A 344 22.74 6.43 -24.03
C ARG A 344 23.21 5.86 -22.69
N LYS A 345 23.43 6.71 -21.69
CA LYS A 345 23.58 6.33 -20.29
C LYS A 345 22.21 6.02 -19.70
N LYS A 346 22.15 5.06 -18.78
CA LYS A 346 20.93 4.76 -18.04
C LYS A 346 20.60 5.93 -17.11
N VAL A 347 19.32 6.27 -16.99
CA VAL A 347 18.85 7.38 -16.17
C VAL A 347 18.07 6.80 -15.00
N VAL A 348 18.47 7.08 -13.76
CA VAL A 348 17.76 6.60 -12.57
C VAL A 348 17.04 7.76 -11.91
N LEU A 349 15.72 7.68 -11.84
CA LEU A 349 14.88 8.62 -11.11
C LEU A 349 15.09 8.44 -9.61
N TYR A 350 15.62 9.47 -8.95
CA TYR A 350 15.75 9.51 -7.50
C TYR A 350 14.67 10.38 -6.87
N ASN A 351 13.82 9.75 -6.07
CA ASN A 351 12.73 10.43 -5.36
C ASN A 351 12.73 10.10 -3.86
N ILE A 352 12.52 11.15 -3.06
CA ILE A 352 12.49 11.09 -1.60
C ILE A 352 11.23 11.78 -1.08
N THR A 353 10.68 11.26 0.01
CA THR A 353 9.46 11.74 0.64
C THR A 353 9.76 12.68 1.80
N ILE A 354 8.86 13.60 2.08
CA ILE A 354 8.95 14.47 3.27
C ILE A 354 8.94 13.63 4.54
N ASP A 355 8.09 12.60 4.62
CA ASP A 355 7.97 11.73 5.79
C ASP A 355 9.30 11.06 6.18
N THR A 356 10.02 10.48 5.20
CA THR A 356 11.34 9.89 5.46
C THR A 356 12.34 10.93 5.95
N VAL A 357 12.39 12.10 5.31
CA VAL A 357 13.32 13.17 5.71
C VAL A 357 13.01 13.65 7.14
N LEU A 358 11.73 13.84 7.49
CA LEU A 358 11.33 14.28 8.83
C LEU A 358 11.60 13.22 9.91
N LYS A 359 11.51 11.94 9.58
CA LYS A 359 11.77 10.80 10.50
C LYS A 359 13.26 10.53 10.69
N GLN A 360 14.04 10.59 9.62
CA GLN A 360 15.45 10.20 9.62
C GLN A 360 16.39 11.39 9.86
N ASP A 361 15.91 12.61 9.65
CA ASP A 361 16.61 13.85 9.99
C ASP A 361 18.02 13.88 9.38
N GLU A 362 19.07 14.09 10.17
CA GLU A 362 20.47 14.10 9.69
C GLU A 362 20.91 12.79 8.98
N LYS A 363 20.33 11.63 9.35
CA LYS A 363 20.63 10.36 8.67
C LYS A 363 20.25 10.44 7.19
N MET A 364 19.18 11.18 6.87
CA MET A 364 18.75 11.38 5.50
C MET A 364 19.72 12.24 4.70
N LEU A 365 20.30 13.28 5.31
CA LEU A 365 21.30 14.10 4.63
C LEU A 365 22.58 13.30 4.33
N ARG A 366 23.01 12.44 5.25
CA ARG A 366 24.11 11.48 5.00
C ARG A 366 23.78 10.51 3.87
N LYS A 367 22.55 9.98 3.84
CA LYS A 367 22.10 9.08 2.78
C LYS A 367 22.10 9.78 1.41
N ILE A 368 21.56 10.99 1.31
CA ILE A 368 21.57 11.76 0.05
C ILE A 368 23.01 11.93 -0.46
N ARG A 369 23.96 12.30 0.41
CA ARG A 369 25.38 12.42 0.01
C ARG A 369 25.95 11.13 -0.54
N ALA A 370 25.75 10.01 0.18
CA ALA A 370 26.24 8.71 -0.27
C ALA A 370 25.67 8.35 -1.66
N VAL A 371 24.38 8.62 -1.89
CA VAL A 371 23.75 8.41 -3.20
C VAL A 371 24.38 9.30 -4.27
N LEU A 372 24.57 10.59 -3.99
CA LEU A 372 25.23 11.51 -4.93
C LEU A 372 26.66 11.05 -5.27
N ASP A 373 27.41 10.58 -4.28
CA ASP A 373 28.78 10.10 -4.44
C ASP A 373 28.82 8.80 -5.28
N SER A 374 27.90 7.85 -5.07
CA SER A 374 27.75 6.64 -5.89
C SER A 374 27.54 6.94 -7.37
N PHE A 375 26.62 7.87 -7.68
CA PHE A 375 26.36 8.27 -9.06
C PHE A 375 27.49 9.09 -9.68
N ARG A 376 28.23 9.86 -8.86
CA ARG A 376 29.42 10.58 -9.34
C ARG A 376 30.54 9.61 -9.73
N ALA A 377 30.66 8.48 -9.03
CA ALA A 377 31.75 7.51 -9.22
C ALA A 377 31.52 6.55 -10.40
N LYS A 378 30.28 6.37 -10.88
CA LYS A 378 29.96 5.43 -11.97
C LYS A 378 29.73 6.14 -13.30
N ASP A 379 30.42 5.70 -14.35
CA ASP A 379 30.04 6.04 -15.73
C ASP A 379 28.92 5.12 -16.24
N GLY A 380 28.14 5.60 -17.21
CA GLY A 380 27.04 4.85 -17.81
C GLY A 380 25.70 4.96 -17.12
N VAL A 381 25.65 5.69 -16.02
CA VAL A 381 24.40 6.05 -15.34
C VAL A 381 24.36 7.55 -15.04
N VAL A 382 23.15 8.12 -15.00
CA VAL A 382 22.86 9.51 -14.66
C VAL A 382 21.78 9.53 -13.58
N LEU A 383 22.02 10.28 -12.52
CA LEU A 383 21.00 10.55 -11.52
C LEU A 383 20.01 11.60 -12.05
N LEU A 384 18.72 11.31 -12.02
CA LEU A 384 17.66 12.30 -12.18
C LEU A 384 17.03 12.52 -10.80
N TRP A 385 17.51 13.52 -10.08
CA TRP A 385 16.98 13.84 -8.76
C TRP A 385 15.78 14.78 -8.88
N ARG A 386 14.61 14.27 -8.47
CA ARG A 386 13.37 15.03 -8.36
C ARG A 386 12.90 15.09 -6.90
N PRO A 387 13.22 16.16 -6.15
CA PRO A 387 12.74 16.31 -4.78
C PRO A 387 11.22 16.54 -4.74
N HIS A 388 10.61 16.30 -3.58
CA HIS A 388 9.20 16.63 -3.37
C HIS A 388 8.98 18.16 -3.50
N PRO A 389 7.91 18.64 -4.17
CA PRO A 389 7.68 20.08 -4.38
C PRO A 389 7.63 20.91 -3.09
N LEU A 390 7.13 20.31 -2.01
CA LEU A 390 7.03 20.94 -0.69
C LEU A 390 8.23 20.67 0.24
N MET A 391 9.31 20.05 -0.25
CA MET A 391 10.42 19.61 0.62
C MET A 391 11.07 20.78 1.38
N VAL A 392 11.38 21.87 0.67
CA VAL A 392 12.04 23.05 1.25
C VAL A 392 11.16 23.67 2.34
N SER A 393 9.91 24.01 2.02
CA SER A 393 8.98 24.62 2.96
C SER A 393 8.68 23.72 4.16
N ALA A 394 8.61 22.41 3.96
CA ALA A 394 8.43 21.45 5.05
C ALA A 394 9.64 21.42 6.00
N LEU A 395 10.86 21.46 5.46
CA LEU A 395 12.08 21.51 6.27
C LEU A 395 12.21 22.82 7.03
N GLU A 396 11.99 23.97 6.38
CA GLU A 396 12.05 25.28 7.02
C GLU A 396 11.03 25.42 8.16
N SER A 397 9.84 24.85 8.01
CA SER A 397 8.78 24.90 9.01
C SER A 397 8.96 23.87 10.14
N MET A 398 9.33 22.62 9.81
CA MET A 398 9.26 21.48 10.74
C MET A 398 10.63 20.97 11.23
N ARG A 399 11.71 21.26 10.50
CA ARG A 399 13.10 20.81 10.79
C ARG A 399 14.13 21.89 10.42
N PRO A 400 14.02 23.11 11.00
CA PRO A 400 14.87 24.24 10.59
C PRO A 400 16.37 24.00 10.79
N HIS A 401 16.77 23.12 11.70
CA HIS A 401 18.18 22.81 11.98
C HIS A 401 18.90 22.08 10.83
N ILE A 402 18.19 21.30 10.01
CA ILE A 402 18.77 20.61 8.83
C ILE A 402 18.48 21.32 7.49
N ALA A 403 17.64 22.36 7.49
CA ALA A 403 17.19 23.02 6.27
C ALA A 403 18.35 23.67 5.49
N ALA A 404 19.29 24.33 6.18
CA ALA A 404 20.46 24.96 5.54
C ALA A 404 21.37 23.92 4.87
N GLU A 405 21.64 22.81 5.55
CA GLU A 405 22.48 21.74 5.04
C GLU A 405 21.85 21.05 3.82
N TYR A 406 20.53 20.84 3.82
CA TYR A 406 19.81 20.33 2.65
C TYR A 406 19.95 21.26 1.43
N HIS A 407 19.81 22.58 1.63
CA HIS A 407 20.01 23.57 0.56
C HIS A 407 21.41 23.51 -0.02
N ASP A 408 22.44 23.39 0.83
CA ASP A 408 23.83 23.29 0.39
C ASP A 408 24.06 22.04 -0.46
N ILE A 409 23.47 20.90 -0.09
CA ILE A 409 23.54 19.67 -0.88
C ILE A 409 22.91 19.87 -2.27
N VAL A 410 21.72 20.44 -2.33
CA VAL A 410 21.01 20.70 -3.60
C VAL A 410 21.80 21.68 -4.48
N ASN A 411 22.29 22.78 -3.92
CA ASN A 411 23.05 23.79 -4.65
C ASN A 411 24.36 23.22 -5.19
N ARG A 412 25.04 22.37 -4.40
CA ARG A 412 26.26 21.69 -4.83
C ARG A 412 25.98 20.73 -5.98
N TYR A 413 24.94 19.91 -5.88
CA TYR A 413 24.55 18.99 -6.95
C TYR A 413 24.27 19.71 -8.28
N LYS A 414 23.50 20.81 -8.24
CA LYS A 414 23.25 21.67 -9.41
C LYS A 414 24.53 22.27 -9.99
N LYS A 415 25.45 22.72 -9.13
CA LYS A 415 26.70 23.37 -9.55
C LYS A 415 27.69 22.40 -10.18
N GLU A 416 27.80 21.19 -9.64
CA GLU A 416 28.73 20.17 -10.13
C GLU A 416 28.27 19.57 -11.47
N GLY A 417 26.95 19.53 -11.72
CA GLY A 417 26.41 19.24 -13.06
C GLY A 417 26.67 17.83 -13.58
N PHE A 418 26.94 16.85 -12.69
CA PHE A 418 27.11 15.44 -13.08
C PHE A 418 25.79 14.67 -13.22
N GLY A 419 24.67 15.30 -12.91
CA GLY A 419 23.34 14.70 -12.98
C GLY A 419 22.25 15.74 -13.23
N ILE A 420 21.01 15.27 -13.36
CA ILE A 420 19.83 16.08 -13.64
C ILE A 420 19.14 16.45 -12.33
N PHE A 421 18.85 17.73 -12.13
CA PHE A 421 17.94 18.21 -11.08
C PHE A 421 16.63 18.65 -11.73
N ASP A 422 15.56 17.91 -11.51
CA ASP A 422 14.23 18.26 -12.04
C ASP A 422 13.41 19.00 -10.99
N GLY A 423 13.37 20.33 -11.11
CA GLY A 423 12.53 21.20 -10.30
C GLY A 423 11.16 21.51 -10.92
N SER A 424 10.79 20.86 -12.02
CA SER A 424 9.54 21.16 -12.73
C SER A 424 8.31 20.50 -12.08
N ALA A 425 7.14 21.04 -12.41
CA ALA A 425 5.85 20.48 -12.02
C ALA A 425 5.57 19.11 -12.68
N ASP A 426 6.22 18.79 -13.80
CA ASP A 426 5.92 17.61 -14.60
C ASP A 426 6.68 16.36 -14.14
N LEU A 427 6.05 15.59 -13.26
CA LEU A 427 6.57 14.30 -12.78
C LEU A 427 6.69 13.27 -13.91
N HIS A 428 5.77 13.27 -14.88
CA HIS A 428 5.65 12.22 -15.88
C HIS A 428 6.81 12.26 -16.87
N ARG A 429 7.36 13.45 -17.16
CA ARG A 429 8.62 13.58 -17.90
C ARG A 429 9.77 12.81 -17.25
N ALA A 430 9.93 12.94 -15.93
CA ALA A 430 10.99 12.24 -15.21
C ALA A 430 10.78 10.71 -15.21
N ILE A 431 9.53 10.26 -15.13
CA ILE A 431 9.15 8.83 -15.25
C ILE A 431 9.45 8.30 -16.65
N ALA A 432 9.06 9.04 -17.69
CA ALA A 432 9.24 8.65 -19.08
C ALA A 432 10.73 8.55 -19.47
N ILE A 433 11.55 9.52 -19.05
CA ILE A 433 12.96 9.62 -19.42
C ILE A 433 13.84 8.63 -18.64
N SER A 434 13.45 8.23 -17.43
CA SER A 434 14.25 7.32 -16.60
C SER A 434 14.08 5.85 -16.97
N ASP A 435 15.14 5.06 -16.81
CA ASP A 435 15.20 3.62 -17.05
C ASP A 435 14.98 2.80 -15.78
N ALA A 436 15.21 3.41 -14.61
CA ALA A 436 14.91 2.80 -13.33
C ALA A 436 14.54 3.85 -12.27
N TYR A 437 13.96 3.41 -11.16
CA TYR A 437 13.66 4.23 -9.98
C TYR A 437 14.57 3.84 -8.81
N PHE A 438 15.05 4.82 -8.07
CA PHE A 438 15.68 4.64 -6.78
C PHE A 438 15.10 5.62 -5.73
N GLY A 439 15.00 5.21 -4.48
CA GLY A 439 14.63 6.10 -3.38
C GLY A 439 13.50 5.56 -2.52
N ASP A 440 12.62 6.41 -2.02
CA ASP A 440 11.61 5.98 -1.04
C ASP A 440 10.49 5.16 -1.67
N MET A 441 9.89 4.25 -0.89
CA MET A 441 8.57 3.73 -1.24
C MET A 441 7.56 4.87 -1.12
N SER A 442 6.94 5.27 -2.23
CA SER A 442 6.08 6.44 -2.31
C SER A 442 4.96 6.27 -3.35
N SER A 443 4.05 7.23 -3.43
CA SER A 443 3.07 7.30 -4.54
C SER A 443 3.75 7.44 -5.90
N VAL A 444 4.96 8.01 -5.97
CA VAL A 444 5.76 8.08 -7.20
C VAL A 444 6.31 6.70 -7.56
N ALA A 445 6.79 5.91 -6.59
CA ALA A 445 7.21 4.53 -6.84
C ALA A 445 6.04 3.67 -7.33
N GLU A 446 4.83 3.88 -6.79
CA GLU A 446 3.61 3.19 -7.25
C GLU A 446 3.21 3.60 -8.67
N LEU A 447 3.38 4.88 -9.01
CA LEU A 447 3.15 5.38 -10.36
C LEU A 447 4.19 4.83 -11.34
N TYR A 448 5.47 4.83 -10.94
CA TYR A 448 6.58 4.29 -11.71
C TYR A 448 6.43 2.80 -11.99
N ARG A 449 5.81 2.06 -11.06
CA ARG A 449 5.56 0.63 -11.20
C ARG A 449 4.76 0.29 -12.46
N GLN A 450 3.91 1.21 -12.91
CA GLN A 450 3.16 1.02 -14.15
C GLN A 450 4.09 0.91 -15.36
N THR A 451 5.27 1.53 -15.35
CA THR A 451 6.21 1.46 -16.48
C THR A 451 6.82 0.08 -16.72
N GLY A 452 6.70 -0.85 -15.76
CA GLY A 452 7.38 -2.16 -15.81
C GLY A 452 8.90 -2.11 -15.55
N LYS A 453 9.48 -0.91 -15.43
CA LYS A 453 10.92 -0.69 -15.17
C LYS A 453 11.30 -0.99 -13.72
N SER A 454 12.58 -1.28 -13.50
CA SER A 454 13.13 -1.65 -12.19
C SER A 454 12.98 -0.55 -11.13
N ILE A 455 12.49 -0.92 -9.94
CA ILE A 455 12.35 -0.01 -8.78
C ILE A 455 13.22 -0.51 -7.63
N PHE A 456 14.11 0.34 -7.10
CA PHE A 456 14.93 0.04 -5.95
C PHE A 456 14.64 0.98 -4.77
N ILE A 457 14.08 0.42 -3.71
CA ILE A 457 13.68 1.15 -2.52
C ILE A 457 14.85 1.27 -1.55
N GLN A 458 15.24 2.50 -1.23
CA GLN A 458 16.37 2.77 -0.36
C GLN A 458 16.11 2.30 1.09
N SER A 459 17.22 2.08 1.79
CA SER A 459 17.24 1.72 3.21
C SER A 459 18.38 2.45 3.93
N PHE A 460 18.25 2.58 5.25
CA PHE A 460 19.23 3.21 6.12
C PHE A 460 20.06 2.12 6.81
N LEU A 461 20.77 1.34 5.99
CA LEU A 461 21.63 0.27 6.46
C LEU A 461 22.74 0.84 7.36
N GLU A 462 23.01 0.19 8.49
CA GLU A 462 24.19 0.51 9.30
C GLU A 462 25.45 -0.10 8.67
N SER A 463 26.59 0.52 8.91
CA SER A 463 27.87 0.23 8.24
C SER A 463 28.54 -1.08 8.66
N THR A 464 27.87 -1.97 9.41
CA THR A 464 28.47 -3.21 9.91
C THR A 464 28.00 -4.42 9.10
N ASN A 465 28.93 -5.06 8.39
CA ASN A 465 28.68 -6.35 7.76
C ASN A 465 28.47 -7.42 8.84
N ARG A 466 27.22 -7.81 9.02
CA ARG A 466 26.68 -8.72 10.02
C ARG A 466 26.73 -10.20 9.64
N GLY A 467 27.25 -10.51 8.44
CA GLY A 467 27.37 -11.89 7.93
C GLY A 467 26.05 -12.50 7.47
N LEU A 468 26.13 -13.61 6.74
CA LEU A 468 24.98 -14.41 6.33
C LEU A 468 24.34 -15.13 7.53
N MET A 469 23.06 -15.48 7.40
CA MET A 469 22.33 -16.25 8.40
C MET A 469 21.66 -17.44 7.74
N PHE A 470 21.85 -18.62 8.32
CA PHE A 470 21.47 -19.89 7.73
C PHE A 470 20.53 -20.70 8.62
N GLU A 471 19.63 -21.42 7.95
CA GLU A 471 18.88 -22.56 8.48
C GLU A 471 19.08 -23.71 7.48
N GLY A 472 18.75 -24.95 7.86
CA GLY A 472 19.02 -26.10 6.98
C GLY A 472 20.52 -26.24 6.65
N TYR A 473 21.36 -26.21 7.68
CA TYR A 473 22.79 -26.46 7.60
C TYR A 473 23.07 -27.97 7.65
N VAL A 474 24.00 -28.44 6.82
CA VAL A 474 24.56 -29.79 6.94
C VAL A 474 26.04 -29.79 6.57
N GLN A 475 26.85 -30.44 7.40
CA GLN A 475 28.25 -30.72 7.11
C GLN A 475 28.34 -32.06 6.36
N VAL A 476 29.03 -32.08 5.22
CA VAL A 476 29.13 -33.26 4.34
C VAL A 476 30.48 -33.99 4.48
N ASP A 477 31.51 -33.27 4.93
CA ASP A 477 32.84 -33.78 5.27
C ASP A 477 33.51 -32.87 6.33
N GLU A 478 34.77 -33.14 6.69
CA GLU A 478 35.50 -32.39 7.73
C GLU A 478 35.60 -30.87 7.48
N PHE A 479 35.63 -30.44 6.21
CA PHE A 479 35.92 -29.06 5.82
C PHE A 479 34.73 -28.36 5.14
N THR A 480 33.75 -29.12 4.66
CA THR A 480 32.69 -28.62 3.80
C THR A 480 31.32 -28.78 4.44
N ALA A 481 30.58 -27.67 4.47
CA ALA A 481 29.16 -27.67 4.75
C ALA A 481 28.37 -26.95 3.66
N TYR A 482 27.07 -27.17 3.69
CA TYR A 482 26.11 -26.48 2.84
C TYR A 482 24.95 -25.98 3.69
N ALA A 483 24.42 -24.80 3.36
CA ALA A 483 23.30 -24.25 4.10
C ALA A 483 22.39 -23.37 3.26
N SER A 484 21.11 -23.36 3.64
CA SER A 484 20.09 -22.49 3.04
C SER A 484 20.08 -21.14 3.75
N SER A 485 20.14 -20.04 2.98
CA SER A 485 19.96 -18.71 3.54
C SER A 485 18.57 -18.56 4.17
N THR A 486 18.52 -17.90 5.34
CA THR A 486 17.26 -17.49 5.97
C THR A 486 16.69 -16.22 5.36
N LEU A 487 17.52 -15.45 4.65
CA LEU A 487 17.24 -14.08 4.25
C LEU A 487 16.60 -13.98 2.87
N PHE A 488 16.90 -14.95 2.00
CA PHE A 488 16.46 -15.03 0.60
C PHE A 488 16.65 -16.45 0.06
N ASN A 489 16.18 -16.73 -1.15
CA ASN A 489 16.40 -18.01 -1.82
C ASN A 489 17.86 -18.15 -2.27
N GLY A 490 18.65 -18.92 -1.53
CA GLY A 490 20.03 -19.19 -1.90
C GLY A 490 20.65 -20.33 -1.09
N LEU A 491 21.34 -21.22 -1.79
CA LEU A 491 22.21 -22.24 -1.24
C LEU A 491 23.65 -21.73 -1.21
N PHE A 492 24.34 -21.96 -0.10
CA PHE A 492 25.75 -21.62 0.07
C PHE A 492 26.55 -22.86 0.42
N LYS A 493 27.77 -22.92 -0.10
CA LYS A 493 28.84 -23.81 0.35
C LYS A 493 29.69 -23.06 1.37
N ILE A 494 29.99 -23.70 2.48
CA ILE A 494 30.66 -23.10 3.64
C ILE A 494 31.94 -23.88 3.92
N ASP A 495 33.04 -23.15 4.04
CA ASP A 495 34.29 -23.66 4.61
C ASP A 495 34.16 -23.67 6.15
N VAL A 496 34.12 -24.86 6.74
CA VAL A 496 33.83 -25.06 8.18
C VAL A 496 34.93 -24.47 9.08
N CYS A 497 36.15 -24.35 8.57
CA CYS A 497 37.28 -23.83 9.36
C CYS A 497 37.35 -22.31 9.38
N THR A 498 36.85 -21.65 8.32
CA THR A 498 36.99 -20.21 8.13
C THR A 498 35.68 -19.44 8.09
N ASP A 499 34.53 -20.13 8.13
CA ASP A 499 33.18 -19.59 8.00
C ASP A 499 32.94 -18.81 6.67
N LYS A 500 33.83 -19.00 5.69
CA LYS A 500 33.73 -18.40 4.36
C LYS A 500 32.67 -19.10 3.53
N CYS A 501 31.81 -18.28 2.92
CA CYS A 501 30.61 -18.73 2.22
C CYS A 501 30.71 -18.39 0.73
N ALA A 502 30.60 -19.42 -0.11
CA ALA A 502 30.50 -19.31 -1.55
C ALA A 502 29.06 -19.57 -2.00
N TYR A 503 28.51 -18.68 -2.82
CA TYR A 503 27.17 -18.87 -3.37
C TYR A 503 27.14 -20.07 -4.33
N VAL A 504 26.14 -20.95 -4.19
CA VAL A 504 25.97 -22.13 -5.06
C VAL A 504 24.94 -21.87 -6.14
N GLY A 505 23.77 -21.36 -5.76
CA GLY A 505 22.63 -21.13 -6.65
C GLY A 505 21.32 -21.00 -5.88
N LYS A 506 20.22 -20.87 -6.61
CA LYS A 506 18.85 -20.80 -6.05
C LYS A 506 18.17 -22.16 -6.04
N PHE A 507 17.33 -22.38 -5.04
CA PHE A 507 16.40 -23.51 -5.05
C PHE A 507 15.34 -23.28 -6.13
N PRO A 508 15.21 -24.20 -7.12
CA PRO A 508 14.30 -24.02 -8.24
C PRO A 508 12.84 -24.12 -7.79
N GLN A 509 11.94 -23.46 -8.50
CA GLN A 509 10.48 -23.44 -8.23
C GLN A 509 10.08 -22.80 -6.89
N GLU A 510 11.05 -22.29 -6.12
CA GLU A 510 10.81 -21.51 -4.91
C GLU A 510 10.74 -20.02 -5.20
N ARG A 511 10.12 -19.27 -4.28
CA ARG A 511 10.06 -17.81 -4.39
C ARG A 511 11.46 -17.22 -4.29
N GLU A 512 11.78 -16.30 -5.18
CA GLU A 512 13.09 -15.64 -5.29
C GLU A 512 13.51 -14.88 -4.01
N ASN A 513 12.59 -14.14 -3.41
CA ASN A 513 12.75 -13.50 -2.11
C ASN A 513 12.26 -14.37 -0.94
N GLY A 514 12.20 -15.69 -1.14
CA GLY A 514 11.75 -16.66 -0.14
C GLY A 514 12.64 -16.59 1.11
N LYS A 515 12.03 -16.27 2.25
CA LYS A 515 12.71 -16.21 3.55
C LYS A 515 12.49 -17.50 4.31
N ARG A 516 13.53 -17.99 5.00
CA ARG A 516 13.49 -19.22 5.81
C ARG A 516 12.85 -20.39 5.06
N LEU A 517 13.35 -20.65 3.85
CA LEU A 517 12.81 -21.69 2.98
C LEU A 517 12.89 -23.07 3.64
N HIS A 518 13.97 -23.34 4.37
CA HIS A 518 14.26 -24.66 4.94
C HIS A 518 14.59 -24.58 6.42
N SER A 519 14.17 -25.57 7.21
CA SER A 519 14.44 -25.66 8.64
C SER A 519 15.63 -26.57 8.99
N LYS A 520 15.82 -27.65 8.24
CA LYS A 520 16.88 -28.67 8.44
C LYS A 520 17.40 -29.17 7.10
N ALA A 521 18.64 -29.66 7.07
CA ALA A 521 19.23 -30.34 5.92
C ALA A 521 19.82 -31.69 6.35
N ILE A 522 19.70 -32.69 5.47
CA ILE A 522 20.18 -34.06 5.71
C ILE A 522 20.98 -34.52 4.49
N TYR A 523 22.21 -34.98 4.73
CA TYR A 523 23.10 -35.50 3.69
C TYR A 523 23.05 -37.03 3.66
N VAL A 524 22.72 -37.59 2.50
CA VAL A 524 22.67 -39.04 2.24
C VAL A 524 23.19 -39.32 0.84
N ASP A 525 24.18 -40.20 0.73
CA ASP A 525 24.70 -40.75 -0.53
C ASP A 525 24.98 -39.70 -1.61
N GLY A 526 25.71 -38.63 -1.25
CA GLY A 526 26.07 -37.56 -2.19
C GLY A 526 25.02 -36.48 -2.41
N LYS A 527 23.83 -36.60 -1.78
CA LYS A 527 22.72 -35.67 -1.93
C LYS A 527 22.32 -35.03 -0.61
N ILE A 528 21.92 -33.78 -0.67
CA ILE A 528 21.38 -33.03 0.47
C ILE A 528 19.88 -32.85 0.26
N TYR A 529 19.11 -33.20 1.27
CA TYR A 529 17.66 -33.02 1.33
C TYR A 529 17.33 -31.96 2.35
N PHE A 530 16.61 -30.91 1.94
CA PHE A 530 16.24 -29.80 2.78
C PHE A 530 14.77 -29.90 3.20
N ALA A 531 14.53 -29.91 4.52
CA ALA A 531 13.21 -29.94 5.11
C ALA A 531 12.50 -28.59 4.89
N PRO A 532 11.31 -28.57 4.27
CA PRO A 532 10.60 -27.32 3.98
C PRO A 532 10.13 -26.61 5.25
N ALA A 533 10.51 -25.35 5.42
CA ALA A 533 9.88 -24.46 6.39
C ALA A 533 8.83 -23.60 5.68
N SER A 534 9.24 -22.66 4.83
CA SER A 534 8.35 -21.92 3.94
C SER A 534 8.38 -22.39 2.49
N ALA A 535 9.36 -23.22 2.11
CA ALA A 535 9.50 -23.79 0.77
C ALA A 535 8.28 -24.64 0.36
N GLU A 536 7.91 -24.61 -0.92
CA GLU A 536 6.81 -25.42 -1.48
C GLU A 536 7.22 -26.90 -1.62
N TYR A 537 8.50 -27.18 -1.87
CA TYR A 537 9.02 -28.53 -2.10
C TYR A 537 10.09 -28.95 -1.08
N ILE A 538 10.29 -30.26 -0.90
CA ILE A 538 11.55 -30.77 -0.35
C ILE A 538 12.63 -30.50 -1.41
N SER A 539 13.52 -29.56 -1.13
CA SER A 539 14.62 -29.26 -2.03
C SER A 539 15.72 -30.31 -1.94
N VAL A 540 16.31 -30.64 -3.08
CA VAL A 540 17.41 -31.61 -3.19
C VAL A 540 18.58 -30.94 -3.90
N TYR A 541 19.78 -31.17 -3.41
CA TYR A 541 21.01 -30.78 -4.09
C TYR A 541 21.96 -31.97 -4.20
N ASP A 542 22.35 -32.31 -5.43
CA ASP A 542 23.37 -33.32 -5.71
C ASP A 542 24.75 -32.66 -5.64
N VAL A 543 25.54 -33.04 -4.63
CA VAL A 543 26.82 -32.40 -4.33
C VAL A 543 27.87 -32.70 -5.40
N LEU A 544 27.81 -33.89 -6.01
CA LEU A 544 28.77 -34.31 -7.03
C LEU A 544 28.41 -33.78 -8.40
N ALA A 545 27.13 -33.83 -8.78
CA ALA A 545 26.67 -33.32 -10.06
C ALA A 545 26.53 -31.79 -10.08
N GLY A 546 26.37 -31.15 -8.91
CA GLY A 546 26.10 -29.71 -8.81
C GLY A 546 24.68 -29.35 -9.27
N GLU A 547 23.74 -30.27 -9.15
CA GLU A 547 22.38 -30.15 -9.70
C GLU A 547 21.32 -30.01 -8.60
N PHE A 548 20.35 -29.14 -8.85
CA PHE A 548 19.16 -29.00 -8.00
C PHE A 548 18.04 -29.92 -8.44
N GLY A 549 17.28 -30.44 -7.49
CA GLY A 549 16.05 -31.19 -7.71
C GLY A 549 15.01 -30.86 -6.64
N THR A 550 13.80 -31.37 -6.83
CA THR A 550 12.70 -31.20 -5.89
C THR A 550 11.95 -32.51 -5.70
N VAL A 551 11.33 -32.67 -4.54
CA VAL A 551 10.33 -33.72 -4.26
C VAL A 551 9.04 -33.04 -3.79
N SER A 552 7.95 -33.30 -4.51
CA SER A 552 6.63 -32.75 -4.21
C SER A 552 6.04 -33.35 -2.94
N ILE A 553 5.40 -32.51 -2.15
CA ILE A 553 4.64 -32.91 -0.96
C ILE A 553 3.18 -32.47 -1.12
N HIS A 554 2.26 -33.15 -0.43
CA HIS A 554 0.86 -32.73 -0.37
C HIS A 554 0.73 -31.33 0.26
N ASP A 555 -0.20 -30.52 -0.24
CA ASP A 555 -0.43 -29.16 0.26
C ASP A 555 -1.78 -29.06 0.96
N TYR A 556 -1.76 -28.85 2.27
CA TYR A 556 -2.95 -28.79 3.11
C TYR A 556 -3.61 -27.39 3.18
N ARG A 557 -3.29 -26.48 2.26
CA ARG A 557 -3.87 -25.11 2.23
C ARG A 557 -5.39 -25.20 2.10
N GLY A 558 -6.11 -24.72 3.10
CA GLY A 558 -7.59 -24.76 3.13
C GLY A 558 -8.19 -26.10 3.59
N GLU A 559 -7.37 -27.14 3.74
CA GLU A 559 -7.79 -28.47 4.20
C GLU A 559 -7.58 -28.66 5.72
N ASN A 560 -6.55 -28.02 6.29
CA ASN A 560 -6.25 -28.11 7.72
C ASN A 560 -6.11 -26.72 8.36
N ARG A 561 -6.87 -26.46 9.42
CA ARG A 561 -6.91 -25.14 10.11
C ARG A 561 -5.62 -24.75 10.83
N PHE A 562 -4.77 -25.72 11.18
CA PHE A 562 -3.53 -25.50 11.92
C PHE A 562 -2.31 -25.38 11.01
N TYR A 563 -2.42 -25.87 9.77
CA TYR A 563 -1.35 -25.83 8.79
C TYR A 563 -1.01 -24.40 8.39
N LYS A 564 0.28 -24.05 8.56
CA LYS A 564 0.84 -22.76 8.16
C LYS A 564 1.86 -23.00 7.05
N PRO A 565 1.59 -22.56 5.80
CA PRO A 565 2.51 -22.78 4.68
C PRO A 565 3.92 -22.21 4.89
N ALA A 566 4.06 -21.18 5.75
CA ALA A 566 5.35 -20.59 6.11
C ALA A 566 6.11 -21.35 7.23
N LEU A 567 5.56 -22.47 7.70
CA LEU A 567 6.11 -23.27 8.80
C LEU A 567 5.66 -24.74 8.71
N LYS A 568 6.11 -25.46 7.68
CA LYS A 568 5.69 -26.84 7.44
C LYS A 568 6.39 -27.81 8.40
N PHE A 569 7.72 -27.92 8.31
CA PHE A 569 8.53 -28.86 9.08
C PHE A 569 9.49 -28.17 10.05
N ALA A 570 9.66 -28.76 11.24
CA ALA A 570 10.54 -28.24 12.28
C ALA A 570 11.96 -28.81 12.18
N ASP A 571 12.08 -30.05 11.72
CA ASP A 571 13.32 -30.82 11.74
C ASP A 571 13.27 -31.97 10.71
N ALA A 572 14.38 -32.69 10.57
CA ALA A 572 14.46 -33.94 9.83
C ALA A 572 15.52 -34.88 10.41
N ILE A 573 15.29 -36.19 10.31
CA ILE A 573 16.19 -37.23 10.82
C ILE A 573 16.44 -38.27 9.73
N LYS A 574 17.71 -38.66 9.54
CA LYS A 574 18.07 -39.85 8.78
C LYS A 574 18.01 -41.07 9.70
N TYR A 575 17.19 -42.06 9.35
CA TYR A 575 17.11 -43.33 10.06
C TYR A 575 17.09 -44.49 9.06
N ARG A 576 18.10 -45.37 9.15
CA ARG A 576 18.33 -46.45 8.17
C ARG A 576 18.33 -45.92 6.71
N ASN A 577 17.46 -46.45 5.84
CA ASN A 577 17.31 -46.05 4.44
C ASN A 577 16.26 -44.93 4.25
N TYR A 578 15.82 -44.28 5.32
CA TYR A 578 14.74 -43.31 5.27
C TYR A 578 15.15 -41.95 5.85
N ILE A 579 14.50 -40.90 5.37
CA ILE A 579 14.49 -39.58 6.01
C ILE A 579 13.08 -39.33 6.55
N PHE A 580 12.99 -38.99 7.83
CA PHE A 580 11.76 -38.57 8.48
C PHE A 580 11.74 -37.04 8.59
N PHE A 581 10.78 -36.39 7.93
CA PHE A 581 10.54 -34.95 8.06
C PHE A 581 9.53 -34.72 9.17
N ILE A 582 9.96 -33.99 10.20
CA ILE A 582 9.21 -33.83 11.44
C ILE A 582 8.36 -32.58 11.34
N SER A 583 7.06 -32.75 11.58
CA SER A 583 6.08 -31.68 11.54
C SER A 583 6.51 -30.47 12.39
N ALA A 584 6.27 -29.25 11.90
CA ALA A 584 6.07 -28.07 12.73
C ALA A 584 4.57 -27.76 12.85
N THR A 585 3.91 -27.55 11.71
CA THR A 585 2.44 -27.43 11.60
C THR A 585 1.86 -28.34 10.52
N TYR A 586 2.72 -29.05 9.78
CA TYR A 586 2.31 -30.01 8.77
C TYR A 586 1.56 -31.17 9.44
N PRO A 587 0.36 -31.56 9.00
CA PRO A 587 -0.46 -32.55 9.71
C PRO A 587 -0.03 -34.01 9.41
N ALA A 588 1.28 -34.26 9.36
CA ALA A 588 1.87 -35.60 9.26
C ALA A 588 3.37 -35.55 9.57
N VAL A 589 3.93 -36.70 9.97
CA VAL A 589 5.36 -36.99 9.80
C VAL A 589 5.51 -37.65 8.43
N ILE A 590 6.39 -37.12 7.58
CA ILE A 590 6.69 -37.72 6.27
C ILE A 590 7.88 -38.64 6.41
N ARG A 591 7.76 -39.88 5.93
CA ARG A 591 8.90 -40.76 5.69
C ARG A 591 9.20 -40.80 4.20
N MET A 592 10.44 -40.53 3.83
CA MET A 592 10.92 -40.64 2.46
C MET A 592 11.93 -41.78 2.36
N ASP A 593 11.75 -42.68 1.39
CA ASP A 593 12.77 -43.66 1.04
C ASP A 593 13.93 -43.01 0.28
N CYS A 594 15.16 -43.16 0.75
CA CYS A 594 16.34 -42.49 0.19
C CYS A 594 16.67 -42.93 -1.25
N GLY A 595 16.31 -44.16 -1.64
CA GLY A 595 16.62 -44.72 -2.95
C GLY A 595 15.56 -44.38 -4.01
N THR A 596 14.28 -44.59 -3.66
CA THR A 596 13.14 -44.42 -4.58
C THR A 596 12.49 -43.05 -4.49
N ARG A 597 12.71 -42.30 -3.40
CA ARG A 597 12.07 -41.02 -3.08
C ARG A 597 10.56 -41.09 -2.91
N VAL A 598 10.00 -42.28 -2.71
CA VAL A 598 8.59 -42.47 -2.35
C VAL A 598 8.33 -41.87 -0.97
N LEU A 599 7.20 -41.15 -0.84
CA LEU A 599 6.78 -40.51 0.40
C LEU A 599 5.58 -41.24 1.02
N ASP A 600 5.70 -41.56 2.31
CA ASP A 600 4.62 -42.05 3.15
C ASP A 600 4.26 -40.99 4.21
N TYR A 601 2.97 -40.85 4.50
CA TYR A 601 2.42 -39.83 5.40
C TYR A 601 1.80 -40.47 6.64
N TYR A 602 2.33 -40.15 7.82
CA TYR A 602 1.86 -40.68 9.10
C TYR A 602 1.20 -39.58 9.93
N ALA A 603 -0.13 -39.62 10.01
CA ALA A 603 -0.99 -38.60 10.61
C ALA A 603 -1.87 -39.13 11.76
N ASP A 604 -1.65 -40.38 12.18
CA ASP A 604 -2.36 -41.10 13.24
C ASP A 604 -2.29 -40.43 14.62
N TRP A 605 -1.28 -39.59 14.85
CA TRP A 605 -1.12 -38.81 16.08
C TRP A 605 -1.78 -37.42 16.04
N VAL A 606 -2.27 -36.98 14.88
CA VAL A 606 -2.84 -35.65 14.70
C VAL A 606 -4.21 -35.58 15.37
N THR A 607 -4.39 -34.62 16.27
CA THR A 607 -5.64 -34.40 17.00
C THR A 607 -6.36 -33.15 16.52
N ASP A 608 -7.59 -32.96 16.99
CA ASP A 608 -8.34 -31.71 16.80
C ASP A 608 -7.75 -30.53 17.59
N ASP A 609 -6.85 -30.79 18.54
CA ASP A 609 -6.18 -29.76 19.34
C ASP A 609 -5.04 -29.10 18.57
N SER A 610 -4.73 -27.85 18.91
CA SER A 610 -3.64 -27.14 18.25
C SER A 610 -2.27 -27.71 18.67
N PHE A 611 -1.44 -28.04 17.68
CA PHE A 611 -0.03 -28.34 17.89
C PHE A 611 0.84 -27.37 17.10
N ILE A 612 1.98 -27.00 17.67
CA ILE A 612 3.07 -26.36 16.95
C ILE A 612 4.36 -26.94 17.50
N PHE A 613 5.08 -27.70 16.69
CA PHE A 613 6.42 -28.13 17.02
C PHE A 613 7.46 -27.17 16.45
N ARG A 614 8.61 -27.09 17.13
CA ARG A 614 9.75 -26.25 16.76
C ARG A 614 11.03 -27.07 16.88
N GLN A 615 12.18 -26.39 16.81
CA GLN A 615 13.48 -27.03 16.93
C GLN A 615 13.69 -27.70 18.30
N GLY A 616 14.61 -28.67 18.36
CA GLY A 616 14.99 -29.34 19.61
C GLY A 616 14.40 -30.74 19.75
N THR A 617 14.36 -31.50 18.68
CA THR A 617 14.01 -32.93 18.68
C THR A 617 15.06 -33.73 19.45
N LEU A 618 14.62 -34.61 20.36
CA LEU A 618 15.50 -35.59 21.00
C LEU A 618 15.35 -36.95 20.31
N VAL A 619 16.45 -37.49 19.79
CA VAL A 619 16.48 -38.79 19.10
C VAL A 619 17.10 -39.85 20.00
N LYS A 620 16.34 -40.93 20.23
CA LYS A 620 16.73 -42.11 20.99
C LYS A 620 16.30 -43.33 20.18
N GLU A 621 17.10 -43.64 19.16
CA GLU A 621 16.74 -44.64 18.15
C GLU A 621 16.22 -45.95 18.80
N PRO A 622 15.08 -46.49 18.34
CA PRO A 622 14.35 -46.13 17.10
C PRO A 622 13.29 -45.01 17.26
N VAL A 623 13.29 -44.25 18.35
CA VAL A 623 12.25 -43.26 18.68
C VAL A 623 12.79 -41.83 18.60
N PHE A 624 11.94 -40.87 18.23
CA PHE A 624 12.20 -39.45 18.48
C PHE A 624 11.08 -38.81 19.31
N TYR A 625 11.45 -37.73 20.00
CA TYR A 625 10.59 -36.94 20.87
C TYR A 625 10.67 -35.47 20.48
N ILE A 626 9.52 -34.82 20.34
CA ILE A 626 9.45 -33.38 20.06
C ILE A 626 8.32 -32.70 20.85
N PRO A 627 8.62 -31.65 21.61
CA PRO A 627 7.64 -31.01 22.48
C PRO A 627 6.75 -30.02 21.71
N ASN A 628 5.49 -29.98 22.09
CA ASN A 628 4.54 -28.99 21.60
C ASN A 628 4.82 -27.61 22.24
N THR A 629 4.97 -26.60 21.41
CA THR A 629 5.30 -25.23 21.85
C THR A 629 4.09 -24.41 22.27
N VAL A 630 2.87 -24.95 22.11
CA VAL A 630 1.61 -24.28 22.48
C VAL A 630 0.74 -25.12 23.42
N GLY A 631 1.21 -26.30 23.82
CA GLY A 631 0.49 -27.21 24.72
C GLY A 631 1.46 -28.05 25.52
N ASN A 632 0.95 -28.84 26.46
CA ASN A 632 1.73 -29.67 27.38
C ASN A 632 1.92 -31.10 26.86
N THR A 633 2.15 -31.26 25.56
CA THR A 633 2.30 -32.59 24.94
C THR A 633 3.68 -32.78 24.32
N VAL A 634 4.13 -34.02 24.27
CA VAL A 634 5.31 -34.45 23.51
C VAL A 634 4.88 -35.48 22.50
N LEU A 635 5.20 -35.25 21.22
CA LEU A 635 5.07 -36.28 20.21
C LEU A 635 6.23 -37.26 20.37
N LYS A 636 5.91 -38.50 20.72
CA LYS A 636 6.79 -39.66 20.62
C LYS A 636 6.47 -40.35 19.30
N PHE A 637 7.47 -40.57 18.46
CA PHE A 637 7.28 -41.28 17.18
C PHE A 637 8.26 -42.43 17.04
N HIS A 638 7.74 -43.62 16.79
CA HIS A 638 8.55 -44.82 16.61
C HIS A 638 8.85 -45.03 15.11
N MET A 639 10.11 -44.92 14.71
CA MET A 639 10.49 -44.89 13.29
C MET A 639 10.40 -46.27 12.61
N ASP A 640 10.57 -47.38 13.34
CA ASP A 640 10.34 -48.73 12.78
C ASP A 640 8.86 -49.04 12.55
N GLU A 641 8.01 -48.77 13.56
CA GLU A 641 6.57 -49.03 13.48
C GLU A 641 5.81 -47.97 12.68
N CYS A 642 6.44 -46.81 12.45
CA CYS A 642 5.83 -45.63 11.84
C CYS A 642 4.53 -45.20 12.54
N LYS A 643 4.58 -45.12 13.88
CA LYS A 643 3.45 -44.74 14.72
C LYS A 643 3.82 -43.58 15.62
N GLY A 644 2.92 -42.60 15.72
CA GLY A 644 3.03 -41.46 16.62
C GLY A 644 2.07 -41.54 17.80
N GLU A 645 2.50 -41.05 18.95
CA GLU A 645 1.67 -40.91 20.15
C GLU A 645 1.99 -39.59 20.86
N LEU A 646 0.95 -38.86 21.28
CA LEU A 646 1.09 -37.64 22.07
C LEU A 646 1.01 -37.95 23.56
N PHE A 647 2.10 -37.72 24.28
CA PHE A 647 2.16 -37.86 25.73
C PHE A 647 1.84 -36.52 26.39
N SER A 648 0.86 -36.49 27.27
CA SER A 648 0.64 -35.36 28.17
C SER A 648 1.73 -35.33 29.24
N VAL A 649 2.44 -34.21 29.31
CA VAL A 649 3.55 -33.99 30.23
C VAL A 649 3.28 -32.77 31.11
N GLY A 650 3.18 -33.00 32.42
CA GLY A 650 2.95 -31.94 33.39
C GLY A 650 1.58 -31.27 33.31
N SER A 651 1.34 -30.37 34.26
CA SER A 651 0.09 -29.66 34.49
C SER A 651 0.09 -28.22 33.96
N ASN A 652 1.23 -27.73 33.46
CA ASN A 652 1.46 -26.31 33.21
C ASN A 652 1.24 -25.85 31.76
N ASN A 653 0.81 -24.58 31.63
CA ASN A 653 -0.21 -24.12 30.67
C ASN A 653 0.32 -23.38 29.43
N HIS A 654 1.62 -23.47 29.08
CA HIS A 654 2.24 -22.57 28.08
C HIS A 654 3.29 -23.17 27.11
N GLY A 655 3.43 -24.50 27.06
CA GLY A 655 4.26 -25.22 26.09
C GLY A 655 5.77 -25.17 26.31
N SER A 656 6.49 -26.08 25.66
CA SER A 656 7.94 -26.23 25.77
C SER A 656 8.61 -26.05 24.42
N TRP A 657 9.73 -25.32 24.40
CA TRP A 657 10.40 -24.97 23.14
C TRP A 657 11.35 -26.05 22.64
N SER A 658 12.02 -26.78 23.53
CA SER A 658 12.96 -27.85 23.19
C SER A 658 12.97 -28.94 24.26
N ILE A 659 13.45 -30.13 23.90
CA ILE A 659 13.69 -31.24 24.82
C ILE A 659 15.17 -31.64 24.74
N CYS A 660 15.75 -32.04 25.87
CA CYS A 660 17.10 -32.58 25.91
C CYS A 660 17.26 -33.61 27.03
N GLU A 661 18.29 -34.43 26.95
CA GLU A 661 18.61 -35.41 27.99
C GLU A 661 19.62 -34.83 28.98
N ALA A 662 19.39 -35.03 30.27
CA ALA A 662 20.35 -34.74 31.32
C ALA A 662 20.20 -35.78 32.45
N GLY A 663 21.28 -36.49 32.76
CA GLY A 663 21.24 -37.66 33.63
C GLY A 663 20.45 -38.80 32.99
N SER A 664 19.54 -39.43 33.75
CA SER A 664 18.67 -40.52 33.25
C SER A 664 17.29 -40.03 32.77
N TYR A 665 17.07 -38.72 32.68
CA TYR A 665 15.77 -38.11 32.43
C TYR A 665 15.77 -37.20 31.22
N TYR A 666 14.58 -37.00 30.64
CA TYR A 666 14.36 -35.99 29.62
C TYR A 666 13.84 -34.72 30.24
N TRP A 667 14.30 -33.59 29.73
CA TRP A 667 14.01 -32.28 30.25
C TRP A 667 13.39 -31.43 29.18
N LEU A 668 12.16 -30.98 29.43
CA LEU A 668 11.50 -30.00 28.60
C LEU A 668 11.82 -28.60 29.07
N ILE A 669 12.23 -27.77 28.12
CA ILE A 669 12.62 -26.40 28.36
C ILE A 669 11.40 -25.50 28.16
N PRO A 670 11.01 -24.72 29.18
CA PRO A 670 9.80 -23.91 29.12
C PRO A 670 9.93 -22.84 28.04
N ARG A 671 8.88 -22.69 27.23
CA ARG A 671 8.82 -21.60 26.24
C ARG A 671 8.47 -20.30 26.94
N ASN A 672 7.38 -20.24 27.69
CA ASN A 672 6.98 -19.05 28.43
C ASN A 672 7.12 -19.31 29.94
N LYS A 673 6.65 -18.38 30.77
CA LYS A 673 6.57 -18.58 32.22
C LYS A 673 6.02 -19.97 32.55
N GLY A 674 6.79 -20.73 33.31
CA GLY A 674 6.43 -22.10 33.69
C GLY A 674 7.65 -22.90 34.12
N ALA A 675 7.40 -24.14 34.50
CA ALA A 675 8.40 -25.05 35.01
C ALA A 675 9.28 -25.67 33.91
N PHE A 676 10.53 -25.98 34.27
CA PHE A 676 11.26 -27.06 33.63
C PHE A 676 10.59 -28.39 34.00
N ILE A 677 10.34 -29.22 33.00
CA ILE A 677 9.66 -30.50 33.22
C ILE A 677 10.70 -31.62 33.08
N ARG A 678 10.94 -32.34 34.16
CA ARG A 678 11.69 -33.60 34.15
C ARG A 678 10.72 -34.73 33.87
N TRP A 679 11.02 -35.54 32.87
CA TRP A 679 10.14 -36.58 32.36
C TRP A 679 10.89 -37.90 32.14
N ASP A 680 10.32 -38.98 32.66
CA ASP A 680 10.68 -40.36 32.30
C ASP A 680 9.61 -40.93 31.34
N PRO A 681 9.96 -41.20 30.08
CA PRO A 681 9.01 -41.71 29.08
C PRO A 681 8.56 -43.16 29.32
N VAL A 682 9.27 -43.96 30.14
CA VAL A 682 8.92 -45.37 30.37
C VAL A 682 7.74 -45.48 31.33
N GLY A 683 7.81 -44.79 32.47
CA GLY A 683 6.74 -44.74 33.46
C GLY A 683 5.76 -43.57 33.30
N ASN A 684 6.03 -42.66 32.35
CA ASN A 684 5.39 -41.35 32.24
C ASN A 684 5.45 -40.54 33.56
N ILE A 685 6.57 -40.62 34.27
CA ILE A 685 6.78 -39.95 35.56
C ILE A 685 7.24 -38.52 35.28
N VAL A 686 6.57 -37.55 35.89
CA VAL A 686 6.81 -36.12 35.67
C VAL A 686 7.12 -35.42 36.99
N ALA A 687 8.12 -34.53 36.96
CA ALA A 687 8.39 -33.55 38.01
C ALA A 687 8.56 -32.16 37.39
N GLU A 688 8.07 -31.13 38.08
CA GLU A 688 8.10 -29.74 37.63
C GLU A 688 8.98 -28.90 38.57
N TYR A 689 9.80 -28.03 37.98
CA TYR A 689 10.72 -27.13 38.70
C TYR A 689 10.60 -25.70 38.16
N ASP A 690 10.11 -24.78 38.99
CA ASP A 690 9.90 -23.36 38.66
C ASP A 690 10.48 -22.39 39.71
N ASP A 691 11.33 -22.87 40.61
CA ASP A 691 12.05 -22.08 41.60
C ASP A 691 13.21 -21.28 40.96
N TYR A 692 12.87 -20.31 40.10
CA TYR A 692 13.85 -19.44 39.44
C TYR A 692 14.60 -18.52 40.42
N PRO A 693 15.82 -18.07 40.09
CA PRO A 693 16.57 -17.10 40.89
C PRO A 693 15.79 -15.79 41.13
N GLU A 694 16.03 -15.12 42.27
CA GLU A 694 15.28 -13.94 42.75
C GLU A 694 15.18 -12.78 41.72
N ASN A 695 16.19 -12.61 40.85
CA ASN A 695 16.24 -11.54 39.84
C ASN A 695 15.81 -12.00 38.42
N PHE A 696 15.22 -13.18 38.28
CA PHE A 696 14.77 -13.70 36.98
C PHE A 696 13.56 -12.89 36.47
N ALA A 697 13.66 -12.37 35.25
CA ALA A 697 12.61 -11.57 34.65
C ALA A 697 11.55 -12.45 33.97
N ASP A 698 10.29 -12.22 34.32
CA ASP A 698 9.15 -12.88 33.69
C ASP A 698 8.81 -12.25 32.34
N VAL A 699 9.10 -12.96 31.25
CA VAL A 699 8.90 -12.50 29.88
C VAL A 699 8.31 -13.61 29.01
N ASN A 700 7.69 -13.21 27.89
CA ASN A 700 7.28 -14.16 26.87
C ASN A 700 8.51 -14.69 26.12
N PHE A 701 8.54 -16.00 25.87
CA PHE A 701 9.64 -16.71 25.23
C PHE A 701 10.98 -16.64 26.02
N LEU A 702 11.07 -17.41 27.11
CA LEU A 702 12.17 -17.44 28.06
C LEU A 702 13.47 -17.98 27.46
N PHE A 703 13.45 -19.17 26.86
CA PHE A 703 14.64 -19.90 26.44
C PHE A 703 14.53 -20.43 25.01
N THR A 704 15.62 -20.36 24.25
CA THR A 704 15.65 -20.82 22.86
C THR A 704 16.10 -22.28 22.71
N LYS A 705 16.86 -22.83 23.66
CA LYS A 705 17.32 -24.24 23.63
C LYS A 705 17.92 -24.69 24.97
N GLY A 706 17.82 -25.99 25.27
CA GLY A 706 18.53 -26.64 26.38
C GLY A 706 19.67 -27.54 25.93
N TYR A 707 20.65 -27.78 26.80
CA TYR A 707 21.75 -28.73 26.60
C TYR A 707 22.31 -29.20 27.95
N SER A 708 22.95 -30.37 27.95
CA SER A 708 23.67 -30.86 29.13
C SER A 708 25.17 -30.56 29.01
N SER A 709 25.75 -29.99 30.06
CA SER A 709 27.19 -29.68 30.11
C SER A 709 27.70 -29.59 31.55
N GLY A 710 28.79 -30.30 31.84
CA GLY A 710 29.43 -30.31 33.17
C GLY A 710 28.53 -30.86 34.28
N GLY A 711 27.67 -31.85 33.97
CA GLY A 711 26.73 -32.46 34.92
C GLY A 711 25.46 -31.65 35.19
N PHE A 712 25.28 -30.49 34.54
CA PHE A 712 24.09 -29.66 34.67
C PHE A 712 23.28 -29.66 33.38
N LEU A 713 21.97 -29.52 33.50
CA LEU A 713 21.13 -29.02 32.43
C LEU A 713 21.28 -27.50 32.34
N ARG A 714 21.45 -26.95 31.15
CA ARG A 714 21.59 -25.50 30.92
C ARG A 714 20.58 -25.02 29.89
N ALA A 715 20.06 -23.82 30.08
CA ALA A 715 19.08 -23.21 29.19
C ALA A 715 19.61 -21.88 28.62
N ILE A 716 19.62 -21.78 27.28
CA ILE A 716 20.06 -20.58 26.56
C ILE A 716 18.91 -19.57 26.59
N PRO A 717 19.14 -18.34 27.11
CA PRO A 717 18.09 -17.33 27.18
C PRO A 717 17.66 -16.95 25.76
N ALA A 718 16.36 -16.80 25.56
CA ALA A 718 15.79 -16.16 24.39
C ALA A 718 15.57 -14.67 24.69
N TYR A 719 14.49 -14.35 25.41
CA TYR A 719 14.24 -13.01 25.96
C TYR A 719 14.50 -12.93 27.47
N ALA A 720 14.73 -14.07 28.15
CA ALA A 720 15.06 -14.07 29.57
C ALA A 720 16.31 -13.23 29.84
N ASN A 721 16.30 -12.45 30.92
CA ASN A 721 17.41 -11.57 31.28
C ASN A 721 18.68 -12.31 31.72
N MET A 722 18.60 -13.63 31.96
CA MET A 722 19.72 -14.48 32.34
C MET A 722 19.56 -15.91 31.80
N SER A 723 20.69 -16.59 31.63
CA SER A 723 20.73 -18.04 31.45
C SER A 723 20.62 -18.74 32.81
N VAL A 724 20.07 -19.95 32.82
CA VAL A 724 19.98 -20.77 34.04
C VAL A 724 20.59 -22.15 33.83
N LYS A 725 21.03 -22.75 34.93
CA LYS A 725 21.44 -24.15 35.02
C LYS A 725 20.65 -24.86 36.11
N ILE A 726 20.37 -26.13 35.88
CA ILE A 726 19.57 -27.00 36.73
C ILE A 726 20.41 -28.22 37.08
N ASP A 727 20.46 -28.55 38.37
CA ASP A 727 20.98 -29.83 38.86
C ASP A 727 19.95 -30.93 38.52
N PRO A 728 20.29 -31.92 37.67
CA PRO A 728 19.31 -32.92 37.24
C PRO A 728 18.78 -33.83 38.35
N GLU A 729 19.52 -33.98 39.45
CA GLU A 729 19.15 -34.83 40.58
C GLU A 729 18.18 -34.09 41.51
N THR A 730 18.56 -32.87 41.92
CA THR A 730 17.79 -32.08 42.91
C THR A 730 16.73 -31.19 42.28
N GLY A 731 16.86 -30.83 41.00
CA GLY A 731 16.02 -29.87 40.29
C GLY A 731 16.26 -28.41 40.67
N LYS A 732 17.30 -28.13 41.47
CA LYS A 732 17.64 -26.77 41.90
C LYS A 732 18.07 -25.92 40.70
N ILE A 733 17.38 -24.79 40.50
CA ILE A 733 17.67 -23.81 39.44
C ILE A 733 18.61 -22.73 39.99
N THR A 734 19.68 -22.45 39.27
CA THR A 734 20.65 -21.38 39.60
C THR A 734 21.05 -20.61 38.34
N GLU A 735 21.58 -19.41 38.51
CA GLU A 735 22.10 -18.63 37.38
C GLU A 735 23.26 -19.37 36.68
N ASN A 736 23.26 -19.33 35.35
CA ASN A 736 24.33 -19.83 34.51
C ASN A 736 25.11 -18.65 33.93
N GLU A 737 26.43 -18.74 33.95
CA GLU A 737 27.29 -17.77 33.30
C GLU A 737 27.14 -17.89 31.78
N PHE A 738 26.58 -16.86 31.16
CA PHE A 738 26.29 -16.75 29.74
C PHE A 738 26.16 -15.27 29.33
N ALA A 739 26.03 -14.99 28.03
CA ALA A 739 25.74 -13.64 27.55
C ALA A 739 24.43 -13.10 28.13
N LYS A 740 24.49 -11.91 28.75
CA LYS A 740 23.31 -11.20 29.24
C LYS A 740 22.49 -10.64 28.08
N VAL A 741 21.18 -10.79 28.16
CA VAL A 741 20.21 -10.28 27.19
C VAL A 741 19.63 -8.96 27.71
N GLY A 742 19.78 -7.89 26.93
CA GLY A 742 19.18 -6.59 27.26
C GLY A 742 17.65 -6.58 27.12
N LYS A 743 16.99 -5.56 27.66
CA LYS A 743 15.52 -5.42 27.69
C LYS A 743 14.85 -5.56 26.32
N ASP A 744 15.50 -5.08 25.27
CA ASP A 744 14.99 -5.09 23.90
C ASP A 744 15.75 -6.07 23.00
N GLU A 745 16.53 -6.98 23.59
CA GLU A 745 17.33 -7.94 22.85
C GLU A 745 16.77 -9.35 22.94
N ALA A 746 17.20 -10.20 22.01
CA ALA A 746 16.91 -11.61 22.02
C ALA A 746 18.09 -12.40 21.50
N ILE A 747 18.28 -13.61 22.02
CA ILE A 747 19.14 -14.62 21.43
C ILE A 747 18.26 -15.74 20.85
N GLY A 748 18.48 -16.09 19.60
CA GLY A 748 17.77 -17.19 18.94
C GLY A 748 18.74 -18.29 18.53
N PHE A 749 18.24 -19.51 18.46
CA PHE A 749 18.96 -20.66 17.92
C PHE A 749 18.78 -20.74 16.39
N LEU A 750 19.88 -21.00 15.67
CA LEU A 750 19.88 -21.20 14.22
C LEU A 750 19.87 -22.69 13.89
N PHE A 751 20.98 -23.37 14.19
CA PHE A 751 21.22 -24.77 13.90
C PHE A 751 22.31 -25.35 14.82
N GLU A 752 22.50 -26.66 14.74
CA GLU A 752 23.54 -27.39 15.44
C GLU A 752 24.42 -28.12 14.43
N SER A 753 25.73 -28.20 14.71
CA SER A 753 26.68 -29.02 13.95
C SER A 753 27.76 -29.54 14.88
N GLY A 754 27.94 -30.86 14.95
CA GLY A 754 28.83 -31.49 15.92
C GLY A 754 28.48 -31.07 17.36
N PRO A 755 29.47 -30.67 18.19
CA PRO A 755 29.22 -30.19 19.55
C PRO A 755 28.77 -28.72 19.62
N TYR A 756 28.52 -28.06 18.49
CA TYR A 756 28.28 -26.63 18.46
C TYR A 756 26.81 -26.28 18.22
N TYR A 757 26.30 -25.35 19.01
CA TYR A 757 25.05 -24.64 18.75
C TYR A 757 25.37 -23.25 18.19
N TYR A 758 24.80 -22.95 17.03
CA TYR A 758 24.91 -21.64 16.39
C TYR A 758 23.69 -20.79 16.77
N LEU A 759 23.97 -19.57 17.23
CA LEU A 759 23.00 -18.65 17.81
C LEU A 759 23.10 -17.31 17.09
N PHE A 760 22.01 -16.54 17.07
CA PHE A 760 22.02 -15.14 16.64
C PHE A 760 21.50 -14.24 17.76
N ARG A 761 21.99 -13.00 17.80
CA ARG A 761 21.48 -11.95 18.68
C ARG A 761 20.83 -10.87 17.85
N GLN A 762 19.70 -10.37 18.33
CA GLN A 762 18.98 -9.26 17.71
C GLN A 762 18.49 -8.27 18.76
N ARG A 763 18.19 -7.05 18.34
CA ARG A 763 17.63 -5.97 19.15
C ARG A 763 16.40 -5.38 18.47
N LYS A 764 15.32 -5.17 19.20
CA LYS A 764 14.16 -4.44 18.71
C LYS A 764 14.46 -2.95 18.68
N MET A 765 14.25 -2.28 17.55
CA MET A 765 14.43 -0.84 17.47
C MET A 765 13.23 -0.11 18.12
N ASP A 766 13.53 0.94 18.90
CA ASP A 766 12.55 1.72 19.66
C ASP A 766 11.34 2.15 18.82
N GLY A 767 10.14 1.89 19.35
CA GLY A 767 8.89 2.27 18.71
C GLY A 767 8.58 1.55 17.39
N SER A 768 9.37 0.54 16.99
CA SER A 768 9.19 -0.19 15.74
C SER A 768 8.92 -1.69 15.94
N SER A 769 8.35 -2.33 14.92
CA SER A 769 8.29 -3.79 14.81
C SER A 769 9.55 -4.39 14.18
N VAL A 770 10.56 -3.55 13.87
CA VAL A 770 11.78 -3.96 13.19
C VAL A 770 12.78 -4.44 14.24
N THR A 771 13.32 -5.64 14.01
CA THR A 771 14.48 -6.13 14.74
C THR A 771 15.73 -5.93 13.92
N GLU A 772 16.75 -5.53 14.64
CA GLU A 772 18.10 -5.32 14.19
C GLU A 772 18.93 -6.54 14.56
N TYR A 773 19.54 -7.21 13.59
CA TYR A 773 20.50 -8.26 13.90
C TYR A 773 21.80 -7.66 14.47
N ILE A 774 22.37 -8.24 15.51
CA ILE A 774 23.58 -7.74 16.18
C ILE A 774 24.81 -8.58 15.80
N ALA A 775 24.77 -9.88 16.09
CA ALA A 775 25.91 -10.79 15.96
C ALA A 775 25.46 -12.26 15.93
N ASN A 776 26.33 -13.15 15.48
CA ASN A 776 26.17 -14.60 15.60
C ASN A 776 27.16 -15.12 16.65
N TYR A 777 26.78 -16.19 17.34
CA TYR A 777 27.63 -16.90 18.28
C TYR A 777 27.67 -18.40 17.98
N ARG A 778 28.79 -19.01 18.33
CA ARG A 778 28.99 -20.46 18.36
C ARG A 778 29.24 -20.89 19.80
N LEU A 779 28.34 -21.71 20.34
CA LEU A 779 28.43 -22.30 21.68
C LEU A 779 28.91 -23.74 21.57
N ASN A 780 30.05 -24.07 22.18
CA ASN A 780 30.48 -25.45 22.37
C ASN A 780 29.77 -26.05 23.59
N ILE A 781 28.92 -27.05 23.37
CA ILE A 781 28.12 -27.63 24.46
C ILE A 781 28.94 -28.56 25.37
N LEU A 782 30.12 -29.00 24.95
CA LEU A 782 30.96 -29.90 25.74
C LEU A 782 31.66 -29.18 26.89
N ASP A 783 32.17 -27.97 26.64
CA ASP A 783 32.94 -27.17 27.60
C ASP A 783 32.27 -25.84 27.98
N ASN A 784 31.09 -25.54 27.40
CA ASN A 784 30.29 -24.33 27.68
C ASN A 784 30.98 -23.02 27.23
N THR A 785 31.89 -23.07 26.24
CA THR A 785 32.52 -21.88 25.67
C THR A 785 31.64 -21.23 24.59
N LEU A 786 31.53 -19.90 24.63
CA LEU A 786 30.74 -19.09 23.68
C LEU A 786 31.67 -18.13 22.94
N GLU A 787 31.71 -18.24 21.61
CA GLU A 787 32.53 -17.41 20.73
C GLU A 787 31.64 -16.65 19.74
N GLU A 788 32.03 -15.43 19.35
CA GLU A 788 31.39 -14.74 18.23
C GLU A 788 31.87 -15.36 16.90
N CYS A 789 30.95 -15.54 15.95
CA CYS A 789 31.27 -16.07 14.63
C CYS A 789 30.58 -15.25 13.53
N CYS A 790 31.07 -15.32 12.29
CA CYS A 790 30.50 -14.58 11.17
C CYS A 790 30.59 -15.41 9.88
N PHE A 791 29.46 -15.66 9.24
CA PHE A 791 29.43 -16.30 7.94
C PHE A 791 29.69 -15.27 6.84
N GLU A 792 30.93 -15.22 6.36
CA GLU A 792 31.37 -14.20 5.42
C GLU A 792 31.05 -14.59 3.98
N PHE A 793 30.24 -13.79 3.30
CA PHE A 793 30.03 -13.94 1.86
C PHE A 793 31.30 -13.52 1.11
N CYS A 794 32.07 -14.49 0.62
CA CYS A 794 33.39 -14.23 0.04
C CYS A 794 33.51 -14.56 -1.46
N ASP A 795 32.67 -15.43 -2.02
CA ASP A 795 32.86 -15.94 -3.39
C ASP A 795 31.55 -16.08 -4.17
N ARG A 796 31.62 -15.89 -5.50
CA ARG A 796 30.49 -15.90 -6.46
C ARG A 796 29.42 -14.83 -6.17
N ARG A 797 29.84 -13.68 -5.62
CA ARG A 797 28.95 -12.54 -5.35
C ARG A 797 28.27 -12.01 -6.62
N ALA A 798 29.00 -11.83 -7.72
CA ALA A 798 28.43 -11.33 -8.97
C ALA A 798 27.31 -12.24 -9.51
N GLU A 799 27.46 -13.56 -9.35
CA GLU A 799 26.47 -14.55 -9.77
C GLU A 799 25.22 -14.49 -8.90
N PHE A 800 25.39 -14.41 -7.58
CA PHE A 800 24.27 -14.16 -6.66
C PHE A 800 23.51 -12.88 -7.02
N ILE A 801 24.23 -11.78 -7.24
CA ILE A 801 23.63 -10.50 -7.59
C ILE A 801 22.83 -10.62 -8.89
N ALA A 802 23.39 -11.29 -9.92
CA ALA A 802 22.69 -11.54 -11.17
C ALA A 802 21.43 -12.42 -10.99
N ASP A 803 21.51 -13.48 -10.17
CA ASP A 803 20.38 -14.38 -9.90
C ASP A 803 19.28 -13.71 -9.08
N TYR A 804 19.66 -12.93 -8.08
CA TYR A 804 18.76 -12.13 -7.23
C TYR A 804 18.06 -11.05 -8.06
N TYR A 805 18.80 -10.41 -8.97
CA TYR A 805 18.28 -9.41 -9.89
C TYR A 805 17.32 -10.03 -10.91
N LYS A 806 17.74 -11.08 -11.65
CA LYS A 806 16.97 -11.75 -12.72
C LYS A 806 15.71 -12.46 -12.23
N GLY A 807 15.79 -13.17 -11.11
CA GLY A 807 14.66 -13.92 -10.55
C GLY A 807 13.43 -13.03 -10.30
N THR A 808 13.69 -11.76 -9.98
CA THR A 808 12.65 -10.81 -9.62
C THR A 808 12.07 -10.06 -10.84
N ILE A 809 12.81 -9.98 -11.96
CA ILE A 809 12.35 -9.41 -13.25
C ILE A 809 11.38 -10.35 -13.96
N GLY A 810 11.57 -11.68 -13.81
CA GLY A 810 10.77 -12.69 -14.51
C GLY A 810 9.32 -12.86 -14.05
N GLN A 811 8.85 -12.11 -13.04
CA GLN A 811 7.44 -12.13 -12.67
C GLN A 811 6.64 -11.19 -13.58
N LYS A 812 5.89 -11.78 -14.51
CA LYS A 812 4.90 -11.21 -15.46
C LYS A 812 3.78 -10.34 -14.85
N THR A 813 4.02 -9.68 -13.72
CA THR A 813 3.03 -8.87 -13.01
C THR A 813 3.66 -7.61 -12.44
N GLY A 814 4.31 -6.77 -13.25
CA GLY A 814 4.64 -5.35 -12.93
C GLY A 814 4.95 -5.03 -11.47
N LYS A 815 5.78 -5.84 -10.78
CA LYS A 815 5.97 -5.82 -9.31
C LYS A 815 7.44 -5.74 -8.91
N VAL A 816 8.33 -5.36 -9.83
CA VAL A 816 9.77 -5.43 -9.59
C VAL A 816 10.20 -4.32 -8.64
N LEU A 817 10.05 -4.59 -7.35
CA LEU A 817 10.40 -3.72 -6.24
C LEU A 817 11.52 -4.37 -5.44
N TYR A 818 12.75 -3.94 -5.73
CA TYR A 818 13.91 -4.25 -4.92
C TYR A 818 13.91 -3.37 -3.68
N ARG A 819 14.51 -3.85 -2.59
CA ARG A 819 14.82 -3.03 -1.42
C ARG A 819 16.30 -3.14 -1.15
N GLU A 820 16.90 -2.03 -0.80
CA GLU A 820 18.29 -1.95 -0.41
C GLU A 820 18.48 -2.75 0.88
N GLU A 821 19.34 -3.75 0.78
CA GLU A 821 19.66 -4.70 1.84
C GLU A 821 21.17 -4.83 1.94
N GLN A 822 21.65 -5.36 3.06
CA GLN A 822 23.08 -5.51 3.32
C GLN A 822 23.84 -6.27 2.22
N PHE A 823 23.17 -7.22 1.56
CA PHE A 823 23.77 -8.06 0.53
C PHE A 823 23.43 -7.62 -0.90
N PHE A 824 22.55 -6.64 -1.08
CA PHE A 824 22.16 -6.07 -2.37
C PHE A 824 22.02 -4.54 -2.22
N THR A 825 23.10 -3.84 -2.57
CA THR A 825 23.30 -2.41 -2.32
C THR A 825 22.96 -1.56 -3.54
N LEU A 826 23.01 -0.22 -3.40
CA LEU A 826 22.90 0.70 -4.53
C LEU A 826 23.96 0.43 -5.60
N GLU A 827 25.19 0.11 -5.20
CA GLU A 827 26.27 -0.17 -6.16
C GLU A 827 25.93 -1.38 -7.04
N ASP A 828 25.45 -2.46 -6.43
CA ASP A 828 25.04 -3.68 -7.13
C ASP A 828 23.85 -3.41 -8.07
N PHE A 829 22.87 -2.62 -7.60
CA PHE A 829 21.71 -2.24 -8.41
C PHE A 829 22.12 -1.44 -9.65
N LEU A 830 22.97 -0.43 -9.50
CA LEU A 830 23.42 0.41 -10.61
C LEU A 830 24.21 -0.39 -11.65
N GLU A 831 25.05 -1.35 -11.22
CA GLU A 831 25.77 -2.22 -12.14
C GLU A 831 24.84 -3.08 -12.99
N ASN A 832 23.77 -3.62 -12.39
CA ASN A 832 22.78 -4.37 -13.14
C ASN A 832 21.98 -3.48 -14.09
N VAL A 833 21.54 -2.30 -13.66
CA VAL A 833 20.85 -1.33 -14.53
C VAL A 833 21.72 -0.94 -15.73
N ILE A 834 23.03 -0.74 -15.53
CA ILE A 834 23.98 -0.46 -16.62
C ILE A 834 24.15 -1.67 -17.55
N ALA A 835 24.20 -2.89 -16.99
CA ALA A 835 24.39 -4.12 -17.74
C ALA A 835 23.13 -4.61 -18.47
N GLU A 836 21.94 -4.15 -18.06
CA GLU A 836 20.70 -4.35 -18.79
C GLU A 836 20.85 -3.78 -20.20
N LYS A 837 20.99 -4.67 -21.18
CA LYS A 837 20.83 -4.31 -22.59
C LYS A 837 19.49 -3.57 -22.68
N ASP A 838 19.45 -2.50 -23.46
CA ASP A 838 18.19 -1.89 -23.85
C ASP A 838 17.34 -3.01 -24.45
N SER A 839 16.46 -3.60 -23.64
CA SER A 839 15.42 -4.48 -24.10
C SER A 839 14.59 -3.56 -24.97
N GLY A 840 14.86 -3.61 -26.28
CA GLY A 840 14.18 -2.79 -27.27
C GLY A 840 12.71 -2.89 -26.96
N ASP A 841 12.12 -1.73 -26.66
CA ASP A 841 10.70 -1.54 -26.47
C ASP A 841 10.01 -2.78 -25.90
N ASN A 842 10.06 -2.99 -24.57
CA ASN A 842 9.09 -3.84 -23.86
C ASN A 842 7.66 -3.24 -23.95
N SER A 843 7.32 -2.65 -25.10
CA SER A 843 5.99 -2.27 -25.54
C SER A 843 5.06 -3.49 -25.64
N GLU A 844 5.60 -4.70 -25.87
CA GLU A 844 4.81 -5.94 -25.82
C GLU A 844 4.45 -6.38 -24.37
N ASP A 845 5.22 -5.94 -23.37
CA ASP A 845 5.06 -6.33 -21.95
C ASP A 845 4.52 -5.19 -21.06
N ALA A 846 4.14 -4.04 -21.66
CA ALA A 846 3.18 -3.12 -21.07
C ALA A 846 1.79 -3.80 -21.04
N LEU A 847 1.69 -4.83 -20.21
CA LEU A 847 0.51 -5.65 -20.00
C LEU A 847 -0.68 -4.74 -19.70
N PHE A 848 -1.59 -4.74 -20.67
CA PHE A 848 -2.94 -4.17 -20.70
C PHE A 848 -3.03 -2.66 -20.88
N ARG A 849 -3.36 -2.24 -22.12
CA ARG A 849 -4.42 -1.24 -22.38
C ARG A 849 -4.83 -1.03 -23.84
N GLU A 850 -4.33 -1.77 -24.83
CA GLU A 850 -4.94 -1.75 -26.17
C GLU A 850 -6.43 -2.15 -26.09
N GLY A 851 -7.31 -1.15 -26.21
CA GLY A 851 -8.76 -1.31 -26.16
C GLY A 851 -9.44 -1.05 -24.80
N GLU A 852 -8.69 -0.78 -23.73
CA GLU A 852 -9.30 -0.36 -22.46
C GLU A 852 -9.58 1.14 -22.43
N MET A 853 -10.78 1.49 -21.97
CA MET A 853 -11.21 2.87 -21.78
C MET A 853 -10.29 3.59 -20.77
N LEU A 854 -9.73 4.74 -21.16
CA LEU A 854 -8.96 5.61 -20.24
C LEU A 854 -9.71 5.83 -18.92
N ILE A 855 -8.98 5.81 -17.80
CA ILE A 855 -9.57 5.96 -16.46
C ILE A 855 -10.36 7.27 -16.37
N GLY A 856 -9.81 8.35 -16.91
CA GLY A 856 -10.48 9.65 -16.94
C GLY A 856 -11.85 9.62 -17.62
N ARG A 857 -11.97 8.87 -18.72
CA ARG A 857 -13.24 8.67 -19.43
C ARG A 857 -14.20 7.82 -18.60
N ARG A 858 -13.71 6.75 -17.97
CA ARG A 858 -14.53 5.91 -17.08
C ARG A 858 -15.12 6.71 -15.91
N ILE A 859 -14.34 7.64 -15.36
CA ILE A 859 -14.80 8.56 -14.31
C ILE A 859 -15.85 9.51 -14.84
N HIS A 860 -15.60 10.16 -15.99
CA HIS A 860 -16.55 11.09 -16.62
C HIS A 860 -17.90 10.41 -16.86
N ASP A 861 -17.91 9.30 -17.61
CA ASP A 861 -19.13 8.56 -17.96
C ASP A 861 -19.86 8.06 -16.69
N GLY A 862 -19.10 7.55 -15.70
CA GLY A 862 -19.67 7.08 -14.43
C GLY A 862 -20.30 8.17 -13.56
N ILE A 863 -19.83 9.42 -13.66
CA ILE A 863 -20.45 10.57 -12.96
C ILE A 863 -21.68 11.07 -13.72
N LEU A 864 -21.65 11.11 -15.05
CA LEU A 864 -22.83 11.50 -15.85
C LEU A 864 -24.00 10.54 -15.66
N ASP A 865 -23.73 9.22 -15.64
CA ASP A 865 -24.74 8.19 -15.38
C ASP A 865 -25.45 8.35 -14.02
N LEU A 866 -24.83 9.03 -13.05
CA LEU A 866 -25.41 9.33 -11.75
C LEU A 866 -26.22 10.63 -11.71
N LEU A 867 -25.96 11.57 -12.61
CA LEU A 867 -26.76 12.80 -12.75
C LEU A 867 -28.08 12.55 -13.48
N ASP A 868 -28.10 11.57 -14.38
CA ASP A 868 -29.28 11.19 -15.16
C ASP A 868 -30.30 10.35 -14.36
N LYS A 869 -29.90 9.79 -13.22
CA LYS A 869 -30.75 9.03 -12.29
C LYS A 869 -31.42 9.95 -11.26
#